data_AF-A0A420YGU6-F1
#
_entry.id   AF-A0A420YGU6-F1
#
_cell.length_a   1.000
_cell.length_b   1.000
_cell.length_c   1.000
_cell.angle_alpha   90.00
_cell.angle_beta   90.00
_cell.angle_gamma   90.00
#
_symmetry.space_group_name_H-M   'P 1'
#
loop_
_entity.id
_entity.type
_entity.pdbx_description
1 polymer ?
#
loop_
_entity_poly.entity_id
_entity_poly.type
_entity_poly.pdbx_seq_one_letter_code
_entity_poly.pdbx_strand_id
1 'polypeptide(L)'
;MKYLAVSGLLTATALAAIDIGNGGTNESVPLLKAAAKLVTSNLVTYYHGTEPGKTVGILPAPGTSSNTTDRYYWWESGVMWDTLISYWHSTGDEQYNDLITKGLLSQVGPSNNFMPPNWTATMGNDDQGFWAMAAMTAAETGLPNDGAQEGQGWLDLVKNVFETQAQRWNEGDSCGGGLRWQIPVINAGYDYKNSASQAVLFNIASRLARYTGNQTYADWAEKVWTWTENMGFMHDVENVGTVVYDGAHVEKNCTDINRSQWSYTAGIFLHGAASMYNQSQSSQGDVWRDRISKVYGAIGHDFFDNSSLVLFETACEGRRGNKSTCTKDMRAFKGITLRALTSLTKLASFETVSPLLLSTATGAARLCDNQTGACSFTWDNSELDESQKNGIVKDDGLRGVVGRFPSRVEPDRELTRQRWCTFDLRNPTAKEAQPPTMGSLSKTPDGISLPIITLNTTLADLYRHHAPSASSHRIGFIFTGVNSALDLTPSFPANQKYLYQDTPFNTLPPSKLVRNPSTSIQRPLASKYLSLLPQRDGFIAGSAERSVVICFPVDGTDHSRQEAEATLSVLDQRQRPELVFVPGPGDVKGLLEKRGIDKIMCKVVLDQLEGLPLTVPTDTTWFLNSKAALARSGLPTPKAEVIEVQGVCESVEECCDICTKTTEEDGEETEVHFVPDGCKGRRRIWIEEQTRRILSAVEKRQVPFVFKNQQTFGGAGTWVVKKEDDKKELLELLDGENGVLKKMLSRVTKRNKHLRPAAIIISDIVRNPVADIGLTFFVSEKGEAVFLGASEQMCDDNNAWFGSTINYSRQEKLQEKLDELMKRTAKWLSEYSYYGAAGVDVLETRTAGETESNSGEVTAYHIVDMNVRTSGSMCLPLMRDFFTSRGLTSASSFGITVQKTREDFIRQFQKEFESGRMCIVSWYHDHDTGMSIGDVAIGAEDDQKLQEDIKAVRDMTEDVVF
;
A
#
# COMPACT_ATOMS: atom_id res chain seq x y z
N MET A 1 0.42 23.59 -30.38
CA MET A 1 0.29 22.27 -29.72
C MET A 1 -0.30 22.56 -28.35
N LYS A 2 -1.59 22.25 -28.18
CA LYS A 2 -2.46 22.70 -27.09
C LYS A 2 -2.25 21.77 -25.89
N TYR A 3 -1.82 22.30 -24.76
CA TYR A 3 -1.54 21.55 -23.54
C TYR A 3 -2.06 22.38 -22.37
N LEU A 4 -2.73 21.77 -21.38
CA LEU A 4 -3.28 22.39 -20.16
C LEU A 4 -2.52 23.67 -19.82
N ALA A 5 -3.08 24.78 -20.27
CA ALA A 5 -2.49 26.08 -20.05
C ALA A 5 -2.81 26.41 -18.60
N VAL A 6 -1.76 26.51 -17.79
CA VAL A 6 -1.72 26.88 -16.37
C VAL A 6 -2.11 28.36 -16.19
N SER A 7 -3.19 28.73 -16.86
CA SER A 7 -3.55 30.09 -17.21
C SER A 7 -4.92 30.46 -16.66
N GLY A 8 -5.74 29.46 -16.31
CA GLY A 8 -6.93 29.68 -15.48
C GLY A 8 -6.52 30.13 -14.07
N LEU A 9 -5.30 29.76 -13.67
CA LEU A 9 -4.65 30.21 -12.45
C LEU A 9 -4.34 31.71 -12.45
N LEU A 10 -3.99 32.31 -13.60
CA LEU A 10 -3.48 33.69 -13.67
C LEU A 10 -4.55 34.76 -13.49
N THR A 11 -5.81 34.46 -13.79
CA THR A 11 -6.89 35.45 -13.73
C THR A 11 -7.64 35.41 -12.40
N ALA A 12 -7.75 34.24 -11.75
CA ALA A 12 -8.24 34.12 -10.38
C ALA A 12 -7.22 34.61 -9.31
N THR A 13 -5.91 34.38 -9.53
CA THR A 13 -4.86 34.91 -8.63
C THR A 13 -4.61 36.41 -8.83
N ALA A 14 -4.74 36.93 -10.06
CA ALA A 14 -4.73 38.38 -10.30
C ALA A 14 -5.95 39.09 -9.68
N LEU A 15 -7.13 38.46 -9.66
CA LEU A 15 -8.32 38.99 -8.97
C LEU A 15 -8.08 39.20 -7.48
N ALA A 16 -7.45 38.23 -6.81
CA ALA A 16 -7.16 38.31 -5.38
C ALA A 16 -6.03 39.31 -5.02
N ALA A 17 -5.05 39.51 -5.91
CA ALA A 17 -3.96 40.47 -5.71
C ALA A 17 -4.34 41.92 -6.05
N ILE A 18 -5.25 42.13 -7.01
CA ILE A 18 -5.72 43.46 -7.43
C ILE A 18 -6.76 44.03 -6.45
N ASP A 19 -7.54 43.18 -5.78
CA ASP A 19 -8.51 43.61 -4.75
C ASP A 19 -7.82 44.13 -3.46
N ILE A 20 -6.59 43.68 -3.19
CA ILE A 20 -5.87 43.98 -1.93
C ILE A 20 -4.81 45.07 -2.11
N GLY A 21 -4.26 45.27 -3.33
CA GLY A 21 -3.04 46.06 -3.52
C GLY A 21 -3.18 47.50 -4.00
N ASN A 22 -4.29 47.91 -4.62
CA ASN A 22 -4.49 49.28 -5.11
C ASN A 22 -5.97 49.44 -5.46
N GLY A 23 -6.71 50.26 -4.71
CA GLY A 23 -8.15 50.50 -4.91
C GLY A 23 -8.58 50.48 -6.38
N GLY A 24 -8.99 49.30 -6.86
CA GLY A 24 -9.41 49.09 -8.22
C GLY A 24 -10.63 49.95 -8.44
N THR A 25 -10.65 50.72 -9.53
CA THR A 25 -11.91 51.32 -9.94
C THR A 25 -12.93 50.20 -10.15
N ASN A 26 -14.20 50.42 -9.80
CA ASN A 26 -15.29 49.45 -9.99
C ASN A 26 -15.39 48.90 -11.44
N GLU A 27 -14.68 49.49 -12.40
CA GLU A 27 -14.66 49.10 -13.82
C GLU A 27 -13.65 47.99 -14.17
N SER A 28 -12.59 47.75 -13.38
CA SER A 28 -11.54 46.75 -13.71
C SER A 28 -11.86 45.33 -13.21
N VAL A 29 -12.57 45.21 -12.09
CA VAL A 29 -12.97 43.92 -11.50
C VAL A 29 -13.83 43.08 -12.48
N PRO A 30 -14.83 43.65 -13.18
CA PRO A 30 -15.60 42.91 -14.18
C PRO A 30 -14.74 42.35 -15.33
N LEU A 31 -13.74 43.11 -15.79
CA LEU A 31 -12.84 42.67 -16.87
C LEU A 31 -11.94 41.52 -16.42
N LEU A 32 -11.44 41.56 -15.19
CA LEU A 32 -10.65 40.47 -14.61
C LEU A 32 -11.49 39.22 -14.39
N LYS A 33 -12.73 39.35 -13.92
CA LYS A 33 -13.68 38.22 -13.83
C LYS A 33 -14.03 37.64 -15.20
N ALA A 34 -14.18 38.47 -16.22
CA ALA A 34 -14.42 38.02 -17.59
C ALA A 34 -13.22 37.25 -18.15
N ALA A 35 -12.00 37.75 -17.93
CA ALA A 35 -10.79 37.04 -18.31
C ALA A 35 -10.64 35.72 -17.54
N ALA A 36 -10.93 35.70 -16.24
CA ALA A 36 -10.96 34.48 -15.43
C ALA A 36 -11.94 33.46 -15.98
N LYS A 37 -13.15 33.90 -16.30
CA LYS A 37 -14.18 33.04 -16.88
C LYS A 37 -13.74 32.44 -18.21
N LEU A 38 -13.15 33.25 -19.09
CA LEU A 38 -12.68 32.78 -20.39
C LEU A 38 -11.62 31.67 -20.24
N VAL A 39 -10.60 31.91 -19.40
CA VAL A 39 -9.51 30.94 -19.25
C VAL A 39 -9.95 29.71 -18.47
N THR A 40 -10.80 29.86 -17.45
CA THR A 40 -11.39 28.71 -16.74
C THR A 40 -12.28 27.87 -17.66
N SER A 41 -13.06 28.50 -18.53
CA SER A 41 -13.88 27.77 -19.52
C SER A 41 -13.00 26.93 -20.45
N ASN A 42 -11.85 27.48 -20.88
CA ASN A 42 -10.86 26.72 -21.62
C ASN A 42 -10.23 25.58 -20.80
N LEU A 43 -9.89 25.80 -19.52
CA LEU A 43 -9.37 24.76 -18.63
C LEU A 43 -10.33 23.57 -18.50
N VAL A 44 -11.62 23.85 -18.30
CA VAL A 44 -12.64 22.80 -18.16
C VAL A 44 -12.81 21.98 -19.44
N THR A 45 -12.48 22.52 -20.62
CA THR A 45 -12.55 21.75 -21.88
C THR A 45 -11.56 20.60 -21.97
N TYR A 46 -10.52 20.58 -21.13
CA TYR A 46 -9.58 19.46 -21.04
C TYR A 46 -10.12 18.31 -20.17
N TYR A 47 -11.19 18.54 -19.40
CA TYR A 47 -11.79 17.53 -18.54
C TYR A 47 -12.93 16.82 -19.27
N HIS A 48 -12.71 15.53 -19.53
CA HIS A 48 -13.67 14.67 -20.24
C HIS A 48 -14.39 13.69 -19.31
N GLY A 49 -14.21 13.78 -17.98
CA GLY A 49 -14.75 12.81 -17.02
C GLY A 49 -16.29 12.79 -16.91
N THR A 50 -17.00 13.73 -17.53
CA THR A 50 -18.47 13.70 -17.66
C THR A 50 -18.97 12.93 -18.88
N GLU A 51 -18.09 12.58 -19.82
CA GLU A 51 -18.47 11.86 -21.04
C GLU A 51 -18.70 10.37 -20.75
N PRO A 52 -19.65 9.71 -21.46
CA PRO A 52 -19.89 8.28 -21.29
C PRO A 52 -18.62 7.44 -21.47
N GLY A 53 -18.32 6.61 -20.48
CA GLY A 53 -17.15 5.72 -20.48
C GLY A 53 -15.83 6.37 -20.06
N LYS A 54 -15.84 7.64 -19.63
CA LYS A 54 -14.69 8.29 -19.00
C LYS A 54 -14.79 8.22 -17.48
N THR A 55 -13.67 8.40 -16.81
CA THR A 55 -13.58 8.34 -15.34
C THR A 55 -13.82 9.73 -14.76
N VAL A 56 -14.76 9.83 -13.82
CA VAL A 56 -15.06 11.07 -13.09
C VAL A 56 -13.86 11.46 -12.22
N GLY A 57 -13.62 12.76 -12.06
CA GLY A 57 -12.59 13.31 -11.18
C GLY A 57 -11.21 13.40 -11.80
N ILE A 58 -10.92 12.77 -12.93
CA ILE A 58 -9.58 12.79 -13.52
C ILE A 58 -9.53 13.53 -14.85
N LEU A 59 -8.45 14.28 -15.05
CA LEU A 59 -8.00 14.67 -16.38
C LEU A 59 -7.65 13.41 -17.20
N PRO A 60 -7.60 13.49 -18.55
CA PRO A 60 -7.27 12.32 -19.38
C PRO A 60 -5.93 11.72 -18.97
N ALA A 61 -5.97 10.61 -18.24
CA ALA A 61 -4.79 10.00 -17.64
C ALA A 61 -4.07 9.05 -18.61
N PRO A 62 -2.78 8.73 -18.37
CA PRO A 62 -2.10 7.67 -19.10
C PRO A 62 -2.92 6.38 -19.19
N GLY A 63 -3.14 5.88 -20.40
CA GLY A 63 -3.92 4.67 -20.66
C GLY A 63 -5.43 4.88 -20.91
N THR A 64 -5.97 6.09 -20.66
CA THR A 64 -7.40 6.41 -20.88
C THR A 64 -7.67 7.24 -22.15
N SER A 65 -6.61 7.78 -22.77
CA SER A 65 -6.64 8.52 -24.02
C SER A 65 -5.76 7.82 -25.07
N SER A 66 -6.29 7.63 -26.29
CA SER A 66 -5.53 7.16 -27.45
C SER A 66 -4.54 8.22 -27.95
N ASN A 67 -4.71 9.48 -27.56
CA ASN A 67 -3.78 10.55 -27.88
C ASN A 67 -2.71 10.68 -26.79
N THR A 68 -1.47 10.33 -27.13
CA THR A 68 -0.36 10.31 -26.18
C THR A 68 0.05 11.70 -25.69
N THR A 69 -0.33 12.76 -26.42
CA THR A 69 -0.07 14.16 -26.06
C THR A 69 -0.96 14.66 -24.92
N ASP A 70 -2.12 14.05 -24.67
CA ASP A 70 -3.14 14.60 -23.74
C ASP A 70 -3.16 13.90 -22.38
N ARG A 71 -2.11 13.14 -22.03
CA ARG A 71 -2.02 12.37 -20.78
C ARG A 71 -1.58 13.22 -19.57
N TYR A 72 -2.33 13.21 -18.47
CA TYR A 72 -2.03 13.90 -17.20
C TYR A 72 -1.91 12.90 -16.04
N TYR A 73 -0.98 13.10 -15.11
CA TYR A 73 -0.93 12.28 -13.90
C TYR A 73 -2.09 12.59 -12.97
N TRP A 74 -2.42 11.64 -12.09
CA TRP A 74 -3.61 11.70 -11.25
C TRP A 74 -3.63 12.95 -10.35
N TRP A 75 -2.49 13.32 -9.76
CA TRP A 75 -2.35 14.51 -8.90
C TRP A 75 -2.65 15.83 -9.62
N GLU A 76 -2.38 15.94 -10.93
CA GLU A 76 -2.67 17.15 -11.72
C GLU A 76 -4.17 17.47 -11.74
N SER A 77 -5.01 16.44 -11.58
CA SER A 77 -6.46 16.62 -11.44
C SER A 77 -6.81 17.25 -10.10
N GLY A 78 -6.14 16.86 -9.00
CA GLY A 78 -6.25 17.51 -7.70
C GLY A 78 -5.93 19.01 -7.77
N VAL A 79 -4.88 19.37 -8.51
CA VAL A 79 -4.50 20.78 -8.77
C VAL A 79 -5.57 21.51 -9.59
N MET A 80 -6.17 20.86 -10.59
CA MET A 80 -7.30 21.42 -11.35
C MET A 80 -8.50 21.70 -10.44
N TRP A 81 -8.89 20.76 -9.58
CA TRP A 81 -10.02 20.96 -8.66
C TRP A 81 -9.76 22.10 -7.68
N ASP A 82 -8.57 22.16 -7.08
CA ASP A 82 -8.15 23.25 -6.20
C ASP A 82 -8.17 24.63 -6.90
N THR A 83 -7.81 24.65 -8.19
CA THR A 83 -7.88 25.84 -9.05
C THR A 83 -9.33 26.28 -9.28
N LEU A 84 -10.24 25.34 -9.55
CA LEU A 84 -11.66 25.63 -9.77
C LEU A 84 -12.37 26.10 -8.50
N ILE A 85 -12.01 25.55 -7.33
CA ILE A 85 -12.48 26.04 -6.02
C ILE A 85 -12.03 27.48 -5.81
N SER A 86 -10.75 27.77 -6.07
CA SER A 86 -10.19 29.12 -5.95
C SER A 86 -10.85 30.11 -6.91
N TYR A 87 -11.17 29.67 -8.14
CA TYR A 87 -11.93 30.45 -9.13
C TYR A 87 -13.34 30.79 -8.62
N TRP A 88 -14.10 29.79 -8.18
CA TRP A 88 -15.44 30.00 -7.63
C TRP A 88 -15.40 31.01 -6.48
N HIS A 89 -14.52 30.77 -5.50
CA HIS A 89 -14.40 31.62 -4.33
C HIS A 89 -14.00 33.07 -4.68
N SER A 90 -13.16 33.27 -5.70
CA SER A 90 -12.68 34.62 -6.09
C SER A 90 -13.63 35.36 -7.04
N THR A 91 -14.47 34.65 -7.79
CA THR A 91 -15.35 35.26 -8.80
C THR A 91 -16.82 35.30 -8.40
N GLY A 92 -17.26 34.35 -7.56
CA GLY A 92 -18.66 34.06 -7.27
C GLY A 92 -19.36 33.23 -8.35
N ASP A 93 -18.63 32.68 -9.33
CA ASP A 93 -19.21 31.87 -10.41
C ASP A 93 -19.32 30.39 -9.99
N GLU A 94 -20.55 29.95 -9.73
CA GLU A 94 -20.88 28.63 -9.17
C GLU A 94 -21.03 27.53 -10.24
N GLN A 95 -20.88 27.85 -11.53
CA GLN A 95 -21.22 26.93 -12.62
C GLN A 95 -20.51 25.57 -12.60
N TYR A 96 -19.37 25.48 -11.90
CA TYR A 96 -18.57 24.26 -11.80
C TYR A 96 -18.63 23.59 -10.42
N ASN A 97 -19.40 24.10 -9.44
CA ASN A 97 -19.39 23.57 -8.08
C ASN A 97 -19.81 22.10 -8.02
N ASP A 98 -20.90 21.73 -8.69
CA ASP A 98 -21.34 20.33 -8.81
C ASP A 98 -20.27 19.43 -9.46
N LEU A 99 -19.55 19.97 -10.45
CA LEU A 99 -18.49 19.26 -11.16
C LEU A 99 -17.30 19.00 -10.23
N ILE A 100 -16.91 20.02 -9.46
CA ILE A 100 -15.83 19.95 -8.46
C ILE A 100 -16.18 18.92 -7.38
N THR A 101 -17.37 19.03 -6.77
CA THR A 101 -17.78 18.15 -5.68
C THR A 101 -17.83 16.69 -6.13
N LYS A 102 -18.46 16.40 -7.28
CA LYS A 102 -18.46 15.04 -7.86
C LYS A 102 -17.06 14.57 -8.22
N GLY A 103 -16.22 15.46 -8.76
CA GLY A 103 -14.84 15.16 -9.12
C GLY A 103 -14.01 14.72 -7.91
N LEU A 104 -14.01 15.52 -6.85
CA LEU A 104 -13.32 15.21 -5.59
C LEU A 104 -13.86 13.94 -4.94
N LEU A 105 -15.17 13.84 -4.74
CA LEU A 105 -15.80 12.68 -4.07
C LEU A 105 -15.57 11.36 -4.84
N SER A 106 -15.46 11.41 -6.17
CA SER A 106 -15.18 10.20 -6.96
C SER A 106 -13.78 9.61 -6.76
N GLN A 107 -12.85 10.37 -6.19
CA GLN A 107 -11.43 10.00 -6.04
C GLN A 107 -11.01 9.79 -4.58
N VAL A 108 -11.94 9.80 -3.61
CA VAL A 108 -11.61 9.67 -2.17
C VAL A 108 -11.12 8.27 -1.78
N GLY A 109 -11.38 7.25 -2.60
CA GLY A 109 -11.04 5.86 -2.31
C GLY A 109 -11.91 5.24 -1.20
N PRO A 110 -11.79 3.92 -0.96
CA PRO A 110 -12.63 3.21 0.01
C PRO A 110 -12.42 3.69 1.46
N SER A 111 -11.25 4.25 1.77
CA SER A 111 -10.92 4.74 3.10
C SER A 111 -11.21 6.24 3.32
N ASN A 112 -11.82 6.93 2.35
CA ASN A 112 -12.07 8.37 2.40
C ASN A 112 -10.79 9.20 2.68
N ASN A 113 -9.67 8.83 2.06
CA ASN A 113 -8.34 9.38 2.33
C ASN A 113 -7.56 9.72 1.04
N PHE A 114 -8.25 9.82 -0.10
CA PHE A 114 -7.65 10.00 -1.41
C PHE A 114 -6.59 8.93 -1.74
N MET A 115 -6.83 7.69 -1.35
CA MET A 115 -6.08 6.52 -1.83
C MET A 115 -6.99 5.54 -2.58
N PRO A 116 -7.52 5.93 -3.75
CA PRO A 116 -8.23 5.02 -4.63
C PRO A 116 -7.30 3.93 -5.20
N PRO A 117 -7.64 2.62 -5.08
CA PRO A 117 -6.79 1.50 -5.53
C PRO A 117 -6.41 1.52 -7.02
N ASN A 118 -7.19 2.20 -7.85
CA ASN A 118 -6.89 2.34 -9.28
C ASN A 118 -5.59 3.12 -9.56
N TRP A 119 -5.07 3.85 -8.57
CA TRP A 119 -3.92 4.75 -8.72
C TRP A 119 -2.69 4.30 -7.94
N THR A 120 -2.69 3.10 -7.36
CA THR A 120 -1.59 2.56 -6.56
C THR A 120 -0.23 2.67 -7.24
N ALA A 121 -0.17 2.32 -8.54
CA ALA A 121 1.08 2.29 -9.29
C ALA A 121 1.74 3.68 -9.47
N THR A 122 1.03 4.76 -9.18
CA THR A 122 1.53 6.14 -9.23
C THR A 122 1.23 6.90 -7.93
N MET A 123 1.02 6.19 -6.81
CA MET A 123 0.56 6.79 -5.56
C MET A 123 1.74 7.29 -4.71
N GLY A 124 2.11 8.56 -4.87
CA GLY A 124 3.01 9.27 -3.98
C GLY A 124 2.31 9.94 -2.79
N ASN A 125 3.09 10.25 -1.74
CA ASN A 125 2.59 11.07 -0.63
C ASN A 125 2.29 12.50 -1.10
N ASP A 126 3.08 13.02 -2.05
CA ASP A 126 2.80 14.25 -2.78
C ASP A 126 1.50 14.15 -3.58
N ASP A 127 1.29 13.08 -4.37
CA ASP A 127 0.04 12.87 -5.12
C ASP A 127 -1.19 12.93 -4.21
N GLN A 128 -1.20 12.12 -3.14
CA GLN A 128 -2.27 12.10 -2.13
C GLN A 128 -2.46 13.49 -1.49
N GLY A 129 -1.35 14.18 -1.20
CA GLY A 129 -1.33 15.50 -0.59
C GLY A 129 -1.97 16.59 -1.44
N PHE A 130 -1.83 16.55 -2.77
CA PHE A 130 -2.48 17.52 -3.67
C PHE A 130 -4.01 17.45 -3.62
N TRP A 131 -4.57 16.24 -3.54
CA TRP A 131 -6.01 16.05 -3.37
C TRP A 131 -6.48 16.53 -2.00
N ALA A 132 -5.70 16.25 -0.95
CA ALA A 132 -5.98 16.75 0.39
C ALA A 132 -5.92 18.28 0.45
N MET A 133 -4.96 18.92 -0.20
CA MET A 133 -4.89 20.38 -0.27
C MET A 133 -6.10 20.99 -0.97
N ALA A 134 -6.65 20.33 -2.02
CA ALA A 134 -7.89 20.73 -2.68
C ALA A 134 -9.10 20.62 -1.75
N ALA A 135 -9.24 19.49 -1.04
CA ALA A 135 -10.28 19.30 -0.02
C ALA A 135 -10.15 20.30 1.14
N MET A 136 -8.93 20.63 1.55
CA MET A 136 -8.69 21.65 2.56
C MET A 136 -9.13 23.04 2.07
N THR A 137 -8.90 23.36 0.79
CA THR A 137 -9.40 24.61 0.20
C THR A 137 -10.93 24.61 0.13
N ALA A 138 -11.56 23.47 -0.19
CA ALA A 138 -13.01 23.33 -0.17
C ALA A 138 -13.59 23.57 1.23
N ALA A 139 -12.93 23.05 2.29
CA ALA A 139 -13.30 23.30 3.68
C ALA A 139 -13.15 24.77 4.07
N GLU A 140 -12.01 25.39 3.75
CA GLU A 140 -11.71 26.80 4.07
C GLU A 140 -12.62 27.80 3.35
N THR A 141 -13.08 27.45 2.15
CA THR A 141 -13.94 28.32 1.33
C THR A 141 -15.44 28.03 1.49
N GLY A 142 -15.79 26.95 2.19
CA GLY A 142 -17.18 26.56 2.44
C GLY A 142 -17.88 25.98 1.21
N LEU A 143 -17.17 25.28 0.32
CA LEU A 143 -17.76 24.63 -0.85
C LEU A 143 -18.86 23.63 -0.41
N PRO A 144 -20.08 23.69 -0.98
CA PRO A 144 -21.13 22.71 -0.69
C PRO A 144 -20.68 21.27 -0.99
N ASN A 145 -21.03 20.35 -0.09
CA ASN A 145 -20.65 18.95 -0.16
C ASN A 145 -21.88 18.04 -0.37
N ASP A 146 -22.74 18.44 -1.30
CA ASP A 146 -23.99 17.72 -1.57
C ASP A 146 -23.68 16.36 -2.20
N GLY A 147 -24.17 15.29 -1.57
CA GLY A 147 -23.92 13.91 -2.01
C GLY A 147 -22.76 13.20 -1.28
N ALA A 148 -22.10 13.86 -0.32
CA ALA A 148 -21.14 13.21 0.55
C ALA A 148 -21.81 12.11 1.41
N GLN A 149 -21.15 10.96 1.46
CA GLN A 149 -21.46 9.89 2.40
C GLN A 149 -20.81 10.17 3.77
N GLU A 150 -21.10 9.34 4.76
CA GLU A 150 -20.48 9.45 6.07
C GLU A 150 -18.94 9.41 5.97
N GLY A 151 -18.26 10.32 6.68
CA GLY A 151 -16.80 10.46 6.62
C GLY A 151 -16.24 11.11 5.35
N GLN A 152 -17.08 11.64 4.46
CA GLN A 152 -16.67 12.37 3.25
C GLN A 152 -16.79 13.89 3.39
N GLY A 153 -16.90 14.41 4.60
CA GLY A 153 -16.78 15.84 4.86
C GLY A 153 -15.42 16.36 4.39
N TRP A 154 -15.36 17.55 3.77
CA TRP A 154 -14.09 18.08 3.24
C TRP A 154 -12.96 18.08 4.28
N LEU A 155 -13.26 18.50 5.50
CA LEU A 155 -12.30 18.49 6.60
C LEU A 155 -11.92 17.06 7.03
N ASP A 156 -12.87 16.12 7.01
CA ASP A 156 -12.62 14.73 7.39
C ASP A 156 -11.69 14.04 6.39
N LEU A 157 -11.87 14.28 5.08
CA LEU A 157 -10.96 13.81 4.04
C LEU A 157 -9.52 14.30 4.27
N VAL A 158 -9.34 15.56 4.68
CA VAL A 158 -8.02 16.13 4.97
C VAL A 158 -7.41 15.51 6.22
N LYS A 159 -8.20 15.33 7.29
CA LYS A 159 -7.75 14.67 8.52
C LYS A 159 -7.31 13.24 8.25
N ASN A 160 -8.09 12.48 7.49
CA ASN A 160 -7.76 11.10 7.12
C ASN A 160 -6.43 11.04 6.35
N VAL A 161 -6.21 11.97 5.40
CA VAL A 161 -4.92 12.05 4.68
C VAL A 161 -3.78 12.38 5.64
N PHE A 162 -3.94 13.42 6.46
CA PHE A 162 -2.93 13.80 7.46
C PHE A 162 -2.57 12.62 8.37
N GLU A 163 -3.56 11.90 8.89
CA GLU A 163 -3.36 10.73 9.75
C GLU A 163 -2.58 9.64 9.02
N THR A 164 -2.98 9.30 7.79
CA THR A 164 -2.28 8.27 7.00
C THR A 164 -0.85 8.67 6.63
N GLN A 165 -0.58 9.95 6.39
CA GLN A 165 0.77 10.44 6.14
C GLN A 165 1.62 10.49 7.42
N ALA A 166 1.05 10.98 8.51
CA ALA A 166 1.71 11.02 9.81
C ALA A 166 2.11 9.62 10.29
N GLN A 167 1.27 8.60 10.05
CA GLN A 167 1.58 7.19 10.36
C GLN A 167 2.80 6.66 9.60
N ARG A 168 3.06 7.13 8.38
CA ARG A 168 4.23 6.71 7.58
C ARG A 168 5.52 7.41 7.99
N TRP A 169 5.44 8.41 8.89
CA TRP A 169 6.61 9.07 9.43
C TRP A 169 7.26 8.19 10.51
N ASN A 170 8.29 7.42 10.13
CA ASN A 170 9.03 6.57 11.06
C ASN A 170 10.38 7.20 11.44
N GLU A 171 10.55 7.56 12.72
CA GLU A 171 11.81 8.12 13.26
C GLU A 171 12.93 7.07 13.36
N GLY A 172 12.59 5.78 13.42
CA GLY A 172 13.54 4.66 13.38
C GLY A 172 13.99 4.26 11.98
N ASP A 173 13.42 4.86 10.93
CA ASP A 173 13.87 4.68 9.54
C ASP A 173 15.12 5.54 9.23
N SER A 174 15.75 5.24 8.10
CA SER A 174 16.82 6.02 7.49
C SER A 174 16.47 7.52 7.47
N CYS A 175 17.48 8.38 7.69
CA CYS A 175 17.32 9.83 7.71
C CYS A 175 16.51 10.39 8.92
N GLY A 176 16.31 9.60 9.97
CA GLY A 176 15.75 10.07 11.26
C GLY A 176 14.33 10.61 11.16
N GLY A 177 13.49 10.01 10.31
CA GLY A 177 12.15 10.50 9.99
C GLY A 177 11.96 10.81 8.50
N GLY A 178 10.95 11.61 8.18
CA GLY A 178 10.62 12.04 6.82
C GLY A 178 9.81 11.01 6.04
N LEU A 179 8.90 11.52 5.21
CA LEU A 179 8.15 10.70 4.27
C LEU A 179 9.01 10.35 3.06
N ARG A 180 8.84 9.12 2.59
CA ARG A 180 9.29 8.71 1.27
C ARG A 180 8.38 9.32 0.21
N TRP A 181 8.87 9.44 -1.01
CA TRP A 181 8.09 9.93 -2.12
C TRP A 181 6.89 9.01 -2.38
N GLN A 182 7.15 7.73 -2.61
CA GLN A 182 6.09 6.77 -2.89
C GLN A 182 5.43 6.24 -1.62
N ILE A 183 4.12 5.94 -1.69
CA ILE A 183 3.40 5.25 -0.61
C ILE A 183 3.65 3.74 -0.65
N PRO A 184 3.45 3.04 -1.79
CA PRO A 184 3.75 1.61 -1.86
C PRO A 184 5.25 1.36 -1.94
N VAL A 185 5.73 0.38 -1.16
CA VAL A 185 7.15 -0.01 -1.09
C VAL A 185 7.69 -0.48 -2.45
N ILE A 186 6.81 -0.99 -3.31
CA ILE A 186 7.17 -1.53 -4.62
C ILE A 186 7.30 -0.45 -5.71
N ASN A 187 6.85 0.78 -5.46
CA ASN A 187 6.90 1.81 -6.48
C ASN A 187 8.33 2.37 -6.60
N ALA A 188 8.76 2.59 -7.84
CA ALA A 188 10.03 3.25 -8.12
C ALA A 188 10.05 4.64 -7.47
N GLY A 189 11.10 4.92 -6.68
CA GLY A 189 11.21 6.13 -5.88
C GLY A 189 10.76 5.98 -4.43
N TYR A 190 10.37 4.79 -3.95
CA TYR A 190 10.17 4.54 -2.52
C TYR A 190 11.46 4.74 -1.70
N ASP A 191 12.61 4.49 -2.31
CA ASP A 191 13.95 4.77 -1.78
C ASP A 191 14.29 6.27 -1.71
N TYR A 192 13.47 7.15 -2.29
CA TYR A 192 13.73 8.58 -2.35
C TYR A 192 12.83 9.34 -1.37
N LYS A 193 13.41 10.13 -0.46
CA LYS A 193 12.68 11.09 0.39
C LYS A 193 12.74 12.45 -0.31
N ASN A 194 11.62 12.90 -0.86
CA ASN A 194 11.54 14.15 -1.61
C ASN A 194 10.91 15.28 -0.77
N SER A 195 11.31 16.52 -1.03
CA SER A 195 10.76 17.70 -0.35
C SER A 195 9.29 17.95 -0.67
N ALA A 196 8.77 17.43 -1.79
CA ALA A 196 7.37 17.56 -2.17
C ALA A 196 6.44 16.86 -1.16
N SER A 197 6.76 15.62 -0.78
CA SER A 197 6.02 14.84 0.21
C SER A 197 6.05 15.51 1.58
N GLN A 198 7.20 16.07 1.95
CA GLN A 198 7.33 16.87 3.18
C GLN A 198 6.47 18.12 3.11
N ALA A 199 6.49 18.85 1.99
CA ALA A 199 5.80 20.11 1.82
C ALA A 199 4.28 19.93 1.93
N VAL A 200 3.70 18.89 1.32
CA VAL A 200 2.25 18.67 1.39
C VAL A 200 1.80 18.29 2.81
N LEU A 201 2.54 17.44 3.52
CA LEU A 201 2.23 17.09 4.92
C LEU A 201 2.32 18.33 5.80
N PHE A 202 3.40 19.11 5.66
CA PHE A 202 3.57 20.39 6.35
C PHE A 202 2.41 21.35 6.06
N ASN A 203 1.99 21.47 4.80
CA ASN A 203 0.92 22.38 4.40
C ASN A 203 -0.43 22.00 5.01
N ILE A 204 -0.84 20.73 4.90
CA ILE A 204 -2.12 20.27 5.45
C ILE A 204 -2.11 20.31 6.98
N ALA A 205 -0.99 19.98 7.63
CA ALA A 205 -0.85 20.11 9.09
C ALA A 205 -0.99 21.58 9.54
N SER A 206 -0.30 22.49 8.86
CA SER A 206 -0.36 23.94 9.16
C SER A 206 -1.76 24.51 9.00
N ARG A 207 -2.47 24.12 7.94
CA ARG A 207 -3.85 24.58 7.65
C ARG A 207 -4.87 23.94 8.57
N LEU A 208 -4.75 22.65 8.88
CA LEU A 208 -5.58 21.97 9.87
C LEU A 208 -5.42 22.61 11.26
N ALA A 209 -4.18 22.94 11.66
CA ALA A 209 -3.91 23.64 12.90
C ALA A 209 -4.65 24.99 12.94
N ARG A 210 -4.51 25.81 11.89
CA ARG A 210 -5.20 27.10 11.78
C ARG A 210 -6.73 26.96 11.78
N TYR A 211 -7.27 25.98 11.06
CA TYR A 211 -8.71 25.78 10.91
C TYR A 211 -9.37 25.24 12.18
N THR A 212 -8.69 24.32 12.87
CA THR A 212 -9.26 23.59 14.01
C THR A 212 -8.84 24.16 15.37
N GLY A 213 -7.73 24.91 15.43
CA GLY A 213 -7.06 25.32 16.66
C GLY A 213 -6.40 24.16 17.42
N ASN A 214 -6.25 22.98 16.81
CA ASN A 214 -5.66 21.81 17.45
C ASN A 214 -4.12 21.85 17.38
N GLN A 215 -3.49 21.89 18.56
CA GLN A 215 -2.05 21.98 18.72
C GLN A 215 -1.28 20.81 18.09
N THR A 216 -1.86 19.60 18.05
CA THR A 216 -1.19 18.43 17.47
C THR A 216 -0.78 18.67 16.01
N TYR A 217 -1.64 19.32 15.22
CA TYR A 217 -1.31 19.64 13.84
C TYR A 217 -0.20 20.71 13.74
N ALA A 218 -0.17 21.66 14.67
CA ALA A 218 0.90 22.66 14.73
C ALA A 218 2.25 22.03 15.12
N ASP A 219 2.25 21.08 16.05
CA ASP A 219 3.46 20.35 16.46
C ASP A 219 4.00 19.49 15.32
N TRP A 220 3.11 18.86 14.54
CA TRP A 220 3.51 18.16 13.32
C TRP A 220 4.06 19.11 12.25
N ALA A 221 3.47 20.28 12.06
CA ALA A 221 4.00 21.27 11.14
C ALA A 221 5.42 21.71 11.53
N GLU A 222 5.68 21.97 12.81
CA GLU A 222 7.02 22.28 13.31
C GLU A 222 7.98 21.10 13.08
N LYS A 223 7.56 19.88 13.43
CA LYS A 223 8.34 18.64 13.25
C LYS A 223 8.80 18.46 11.80
N VAL A 224 7.88 18.61 10.84
CA VAL A 224 8.19 18.42 9.42
C VAL A 224 9.15 19.51 8.92
N TRP A 225 8.93 20.78 9.33
CA TRP A 225 9.83 21.88 8.99
C TRP A 225 11.24 21.63 9.51
N THR A 226 11.38 21.38 10.81
CA THR A 226 12.67 21.16 11.46
C THR A 226 13.41 19.95 10.88
N TRP A 227 12.70 18.85 10.58
CA TRP A 227 13.33 17.71 9.93
C TRP A 227 13.86 18.08 8.54
N THR A 228 13.09 18.83 7.75
CA THR A 228 13.50 19.23 6.39
C THR A 228 14.72 20.14 6.42
N GLU A 229 14.84 21.02 7.43
CA GLU A 229 16.05 21.81 7.69
C GLU A 229 17.24 20.93 8.10
N ASN A 230 17.04 20.04 9.07
CA ASN A 230 18.10 19.18 9.62
C ASN A 230 18.71 18.25 8.56
N MET A 231 17.89 17.77 7.63
CA MET A 231 18.34 16.93 6.53
C MET A 231 19.04 17.72 5.40
N GLY A 232 19.08 19.05 5.49
CA GLY A 232 19.66 19.91 4.47
C GLY A 232 18.83 20.02 3.19
N PHE A 233 17.59 19.52 3.20
CA PHE A 233 16.65 19.68 2.08
C PHE A 233 16.20 21.14 1.95
N MET A 234 16.18 21.87 3.06
CA MET A 234 16.10 23.32 3.07
C MET A 234 17.18 23.92 3.97
N HIS A 235 17.75 25.04 3.56
CA HIS A 235 18.74 25.76 4.36
C HIS A 235 18.87 27.21 3.90
N ASP A 236 19.38 28.06 4.79
CA ASP A 236 19.62 29.47 4.51
C ASP A 236 20.88 29.65 3.66
N VAL A 237 20.73 30.41 2.58
CA VAL A 237 21.81 30.88 1.70
C VAL A 237 21.93 32.39 1.85
N GLU A 238 23.15 32.85 2.12
CA GLU A 238 23.44 34.27 2.35
C GLU A 238 23.00 35.13 1.15
N ASN A 239 22.30 36.24 1.43
CA ASN A 239 21.73 37.16 0.44
C ASN A 239 20.66 36.57 -0.51
N VAL A 240 20.23 35.31 -0.29
CA VAL A 240 19.18 34.64 -1.06
C VAL A 240 17.97 34.38 -0.17
N GLY A 241 18.16 33.67 0.94
CA GLY A 241 17.07 33.17 1.80
C GLY A 241 17.10 31.65 1.94
N THR A 242 15.97 31.03 2.32
CA THR A 242 15.88 29.58 2.52
C THR A 242 15.56 28.90 1.19
N VAL A 243 16.55 28.25 0.58
CA VAL A 243 16.37 27.45 -0.64
C VAL A 243 15.80 26.08 -0.29
N VAL A 244 15.06 25.47 -1.23
CA VAL A 244 14.47 24.14 -1.05
C VAL A 244 14.90 23.22 -2.20
N TYR A 245 15.66 22.20 -1.85
CA TYR A 245 16.16 21.15 -2.75
C TYR A 245 15.15 20.02 -2.90
N ASP A 246 15.36 19.15 -3.89
CA ASP A 246 14.39 18.17 -4.35
C ASP A 246 14.25 16.96 -3.42
N GLY A 247 15.34 16.47 -2.84
CA GLY A 247 15.33 15.29 -1.98
C GLY A 247 16.66 14.55 -1.93
N ALA A 248 16.65 13.33 -1.38
CA ALA A 248 17.81 12.43 -1.31
C ALA A 248 17.37 10.96 -1.13
N HIS A 249 18.30 10.02 -1.33
CA HIS A 249 18.01 8.58 -1.21
C HIS A 249 18.32 8.04 0.19
N VAL A 250 17.51 7.10 0.65
CA VAL A 250 17.64 6.54 2.01
C VAL A 250 18.89 5.68 2.18
N GLU A 251 19.39 5.05 1.11
CA GLU A 251 20.59 4.18 1.13
C GLU A 251 21.86 4.97 1.45
N LYS A 252 21.83 6.28 1.21
CA LYS A 252 22.90 7.23 1.54
C LYS A 252 22.60 8.01 2.80
N ASN A 253 21.63 7.55 3.61
CA ASN A 253 21.13 8.25 4.77
C ASN A 253 20.74 9.71 4.44
N CYS A 254 20.17 9.91 3.24
CA CYS A 254 19.77 11.20 2.68
C CYS A 254 20.90 12.24 2.58
N THR A 255 22.16 11.80 2.48
CA THR A 255 23.31 12.71 2.32
C THR A 255 23.58 13.09 0.86
N ASP A 256 23.01 12.36 -0.10
CA ASP A 256 23.13 12.57 -1.54
C ASP A 256 22.08 13.55 -2.10
N ILE A 257 22.02 14.74 -1.50
CA ILE A 257 20.99 15.74 -1.78
C ILE A 257 20.98 16.14 -3.27
N ASN A 258 19.86 15.88 -3.95
CA ASN A 258 19.55 16.41 -5.26
C ASN A 258 19.22 17.90 -5.15
N ARG A 259 20.15 18.74 -5.59
CA ARG A 259 20.05 20.20 -5.47
C ARG A 259 19.18 20.88 -6.54
N SER A 260 18.39 20.11 -7.28
CA SER A 260 17.37 20.67 -8.16
C SER A 260 16.38 21.47 -7.32
N GLN A 261 15.95 22.62 -7.83
CA GLN A 261 15.00 23.49 -7.16
C GLN A 261 13.77 23.67 -8.04
N TRP A 262 12.60 23.52 -7.44
CA TRP A 262 11.30 23.66 -8.12
C TRP A 262 10.43 24.68 -7.40
N SER A 263 9.80 25.58 -8.15
CA SER A 263 9.10 26.72 -7.55
C SER A 263 7.95 26.29 -6.64
N TYR A 264 7.28 25.18 -6.98
CA TYR A 264 6.07 24.73 -6.28
C TYR A 264 6.38 24.22 -4.87
N THR A 265 7.49 23.50 -4.67
CA THR A 265 7.85 22.95 -3.35
C THR A 265 8.11 24.08 -2.36
N ALA A 266 8.90 25.08 -2.76
CA ALA A 266 9.12 26.30 -1.98
C ALA A 266 7.80 27.06 -1.76
N GLY A 267 6.93 27.14 -2.77
CA GLY A 267 5.60 27.72 -2.66
C GLY A 267 4.71 27.03 -1.62
N ILE A 268 4.68 25.70 -1.58
CA ILE A 268 3.86 24.94 -0.63
C ILE A 268 4.36 25.14 0.81
N PHE A 269 5.69 25.16 1.02
CA PHE A 269 6.29 25.54 2.31
C PHE A 269 5.97 27.00 2.68
N LEU A 270 6.02 27.94 1.75
CA LEU A 270 5.63 29.33 2.00
C LEU A 270 4.17 29.43 2.46
N HIS A 271 3.27 28.69 1.82
CA HIS A 271 1.84 28.67 2.16
C HIS A 271 1.58 28.06 3.55
N GLY A 272 2.26 26.97 3.90
CA GLY A 272 2.16 26.37 5.23
C GLY A 272 2.70 27.31 6.31
N ALA A 273 3.85 27.93 6.08
CA ALA A 273 4.46 28.89 7.00
C ALA A 273 3.56 30.12 7.22
N ALA A 274 2.92 30.62 6.15
CA ALA A 274 1.90 31.67 6.25
C ALA A 274 0.69 31.24 7.10
N SER A 275 0.23 29.99 6.99
CA SER A 275 -0.83 29.46 7.84
C SER A 275 -0.42 29.38 9.30
N MET A 276 0.81 28.92 9.57
CA MET A 276 1.37 28.88 10.92
C MET A 276 1.50 30.28 11.52
N TYR A 277 2.05 31.24 10.78
CA TYR A 277 2.15 32.64 11.20
C TYR A 277 0.80 33.23 11.59
N ASN A 278 -0.23 32.98 10.78
CA ASN A 278 -1.57 33.53 10.98
C ASN A 278 -2.25 33.04 12.27
N GLN A 279 -1.90 31.84 12.76
CA GLN A 279 -2.44 31.28 14.00
C GLN A 279 -1.56 31.50 15.24
N SER A 280 -0.27 31.84 15.07
CA SER A 280 0.68 31.94 16.19
C SER A 280 0.42 33.13 17.11
N GLN A 281 0.70 32.94 18.41
CA GLN A 281 0.83 34.04 19.37
C GLN A 281 2.17 34.78 19.15
N SER A 282 2.32 35.98 19.71
CA SER A 282 3.36 36.97 19.35
C SER A 282 4.80 36.42 19.29
N SER A 283 5.20 35.52 20.21
CA SER A 283 6.57 34.98 20.27
C SER A 283 6.86 33.86 19.25
N GLN A 284 5.86 33.07 18.84
CA GLN A 284 6.00 32.10 17.75
C GLN A 284 5.78 32.77 16.37
N GLY A 285 5.03 33.88 16.34
CA GLY A 285 4.81 34.67 15.14
C GLY A 285 6.11 35.21 14.54
N ASP A 286 7.09 35.59 15.36
CA ASP A 286 8.37 36.10 14.86
C ASP A 286 9.19 35.03 14.11
N VAL A 287 9.18 33.78 14.59
CA VAL A 287 9.88 32.66 13.93
C VAL A 287 9.25 32.36 12.56
N TRP A 288 7.92 32.23 12.51
CA TRP A 288 7.24 31.94 11.25
C TRP A 288 7.34 33.11 10.27
N ARG A 289 7.36 34.35 10.75
CA ARG A 289 7.59 35.53 9.91
C ARG A 289 8.99 35.56 9.31
N ASP A 290 10.01 35.15 10.06
CA ASP A 290 11.38 35.00 9.56
C ASP A 290 11.45 33.91 8.48
N ARG A 291 10.90 32.72 8.76
CA ARG A 291 10.79 31.60 7.81
C ARG A 291 10.09 32.01 6.51
N ILE A 292 8.96 32.71 6.61
CA ILE A 292 8.25 33.29 5.46
C ILE A 292 9.18 34.22 4.67
N SER A 293 9.83 35.16 5.35
CA SER A 293 10.68 36.17 4.70
C SER A 293 11.84 35.54 3.94
N LYS A 294 12.45 34.49 4.50
CA LYS A 294 13.57 33.78 3.90
C LYS A 294 13.15 32.89 2.73
N VAL A 295 12.09 32.09 2.86
CA VAL A 295 11.57 31.29 1.74
C VAL A 295 11.06 32.20 0.61
N TYR A 296 10.38 33.30 0.95
CA TYR A 296 9.96 34.30 -0.02
C TYR A 296 11.16 34.95 -0.74
N GLY A 297 12.22 35.28 -0.01
CA GLY A 297 13.48 35.79 -0.57
C GLY A 297 14.08 34.84 -1.60
N ALA A 298 14.19 33.55 -1.27
CA ALA A 298 14.70 32.53 -2.18
C ALA A 298 13.80 32.36 -3.41
N ILE A 299 12.47 32.37 -3.24
CA ILE A 299 11.53 32.32 -4.38
C ILE A 299 11.74 33.51 -5.31
N GLY A 300 11.85 34.72 -4.76
CA GLY A 300 12.08 35.95 -5.52
C GLY A 300 13.44 35.97 -6.23
N HIS A 301 14.47 35.39 -5.62
CA HIS A 301 15.81 35.30 -6.20
C HIS A 301 15.90 34.26 -7.32
N ASP A 302 15.39 33.05 -7.08
CA ASP A 302 15.62 31.91 -7.97
C ASP A 302 14.61 31.86 -9.10
N PHE A 303 13.32 32.14 -8.86
CA PHE A 303 12.26 31.88 -9.83
C PHE A 303 11.67 33.12 -10.48
N PHE A 304 12.10 34.34 -10.13
CA PHE A 304 11.66 35.57 -10.79
C PHE A 304 12.78 36.18 -11.61
N ASP A 305 12.48 36.56 -12.85
CA ASP A 305 13.46 37.29 -13.66
C ASP A 305 13.66 38.71 -13.11
N ASN A 306 14.91 39.08 -12.86
CA ASN A 306 15.27 40.38 -12.27
C ASN A 306 14.84 41.59 -13.12
N SER A 307 14.56 41.41 -14.41
CA SER A 307 14.16 42.48 -15.32
C SER A 307 12.65 42.53 -15.56
N SER A 308 12.02 41.38 -15.81
CA SER A 308 10.59 41.30 -16.15
C SER A 308 9.69 41.05 -14.93
N LEU A 309 10.27 40.62 -13.80
CA LEU A 309 9.55 40.17 -12.59
C LEU A 309 8.52 39.08 -12.91
N VAL A 310 8.79 38.27 -13.94
CA VAL A 310 7.95 37.16 -14.36
C VAL A 310 8.50 35.86 -13.76
N LEU A 311 7.60 35.08 -13.17
CA LEU A 311 7.90 33.75 -12.64
C LEU A 311 8.30 32.77 -13.79
N PHE A 312 9.39 32.05 -13.62
CA PHE A 312 9.91 31.07 -14.57
C PHE A 312 10.52 29.85 -13.87
N GLU A 313 10.43 28.66 -14.49
CA GLU A 313 11.10 27.45 -13.98
C GLU A 313 12.56 27.39 -14.44
N THR A 314 13.48 27.78 -13.57
CA THR A 314 14.94 27.82 -13.84
C THR A 314 15.49 26.53 -14.42
N ALA A 315 15.04 25.39 -13.91
CA ALA A 315 15.56 24.08 -14.27
C ALA A 315 15.16 23.60 -15.68
N CYS A 316 14.07 24.12 -16.27
CA CYS A 316 13.52 23.55 -17.50
C CYS A 316 12.88 24.51 -18.51
N GLU A 317 12.56 25.76 -18.13
CA GLU A 317 11.84 26.69 -19.02
C GLU A 317 12.73 27.26 -20.13
N GLY A 318 14.05 27.18 -19.94
CA GLY A 318 15.07 27.71 -20.85
C GLY A 318 15.11 29.24 -20.84
N ARG A 319 16.31 29.84 -20.93
CA ARG A 319 16.47 31.30 -21.13
C ARG A 319 16.74 31.59 -22.60
N ARG A 320 16.17 32.68 -23.13
CA ARG A 320 16.60 33.35 -24.38
C ARG A 320 16.71 32.45 -25.62
N GLY A 321 15.59 31.95 -26.14
CA GLY A 321 15.53 31.19 -27.42
C GLY A 321 15.86 29.69 -27.33
N ASN A 322 16.21 29.19 -26.15
CA ASN A 322 16.35 27.74 -25.93
C ASN A 322 14.98 27.07 -25.79
N LYS A 323 14.81 25.91 -26.43
CA LYS A 323 13.58 25.11 -26.34
C LYS A 323 13.37 24.61 -24.91
N SER A 324 12.21 24.89 -24.32
CA SER A 324 11.83 24.38 -23.00
C SER A 324 11.91 22.85 -22.94
N THR A 325 12.51 22.33 -21.87
CA THR A 325 12.65 20.91 -21.54
C THR A 325 11.66 20.48 -20.45
N CYS A 326 10.76 21.36 -20.00
CA CYS A 326 9.82 21.07 -18.93
C CYS A 326 8.89 19.91 -19.29
N THR A 327 8.81 18.95 -18.36
CA THR A 327 7.82 17.86 -18.39
C THR A 327 6.41 18.42 -18.20
N LYS A 328 5.40 17.56 -18.22
CA LYS A 328 4.01 17.98 -17.98
C LYS A 328 3.82 18.48 -16.56
N ASP A 329 4.30 17.72 -15.58
CA ASP A 329 4.27 18.08 -14.16
C ASP A 329 4.87 19.47 -13.92
N MET A 330 6.06 19.71 -14.48
CA MET A 330 6.80 20.96 -14.32
C MET A 330 6.03 22.19 -14.85
N ARG A 331 5.05 21.99 -15.73
CA ARG A 331 4.25 23.11 -16.23
C ARG A 331 3.25 23.63 -15.19
N ALA A 332 2.78 22.78 -14.28
CA ALA A 332 1.84 23.14 -13.23
C ALA A 332 2.47 23.95 -12.08
N PHE A 333 3.80 23.84 -11.91
CA PHE A 333 4.52 24.34 -10.74
C PHE A 333 4.36 25.83 -10.51
N LYS A 334 4.57 26.65 -11.55
CA LYS A 334 4.36 28.11 -11.49
C LYS A 334 2.97 28.50 -10.99
N GLY A 335 1.94 27.76 -11.39
CA GLY A 335 0.57 27.99 -10.92
C GLY A 335 0.42 27.77 -9.42
N ILE A 336 0.97 26.67 -8.91
CA ILE A 336 0.95 26.33 -7.48
C ILE A 336 1.68 27.42 -6.67
N THR A 337 2.85 27.88 -7.15
CA THR A 337 3.60 28.97 -6.51
C THR A 337 2.82 30.28 -6.48
N LEU A 338 2.15 30.65 -7.58
CA LEU A 338 1.33 31.87 -7.64
C LEU A 338 0.18 31.84 -6.64
N ARG A 339 -0.43 30.66 -6.41
CA ARG A 339 -1.46 30.50 -5.37
C ARG A 339 -0.88 30.69 -3.97
N ALA A 340 0.28 30.11 -3.68
CA ALA A 340 0.96 30.31 -2.40
C ALA A 340 1.30 31.78 -2.13
N LEU A 341 1.84 32.48 -3.13
CA LEU A 341 2.12 33.92 -3.05
C LEU A 341 0.84 34.73 -2.83
N THR A 342 -0.25 34.35 -3.49
CA THR A 342 -1.56 34.97 -3.29
C THR A 342 -2.05 34.76 -1.85
N SER A 343 -1.96 33.54 -1.31
CA SER A 343 -2.31 33.26 0.09
C SER A 343 -1.48 34.09 1.08
N LEU A 344 -0.23 34.40 0.77
CA LEU A 344 0.62 35.23 1.63
C LEU A 344 0.06 36.64 1.83
N THR A 345 -0.54 37.23 0.79
CA THR A 345 -1.20 38.55 0.89
C THR A 345 -2.36 38.53 1.88
N LYS A 346 -3.07 37.40 2.00
CA LYS A 346 -4.23 37.23 2.89
C LYS A 346 -3.85 36.85 4.32
N LEU A 347 -2.83 35.99 4.48
CA LEU A 347 -2.50 35.36 5.76
C LEU A 347 -1.42 36.12 6.55
N ALA A 348 -0.51 36.82 5.87
CA ALA A 348 0.64 37.46 6.49
C ALA A 348 0.85 38.93 6.09
N SER A 349 0.00 39.49 5.22
CA SER A 349 0.03 40.90 4.79
C SER A 349 1.38 41.38 4.23
N PHE A 350 2.06 40.55 3.42
CA PHE A 350 3.28 40.96 2.72
C PHE A 350 2.94 41.80 1.48
N GLU A 351 3.05 43.14 1.60
CA GLU A 351 2.75 44.08 0.51
C GLU A 351 3.71 43.96 -0.69
N THR A 352 4.90 43.39 -0.50
CA THR A 352 5.93 43.21 -1.53
C THR A 352 5.59 42.16 -2.59
N VAL A 353 4.54 41.35 -2.38
CA VAL A 353 4.13 40.28 -3.30
C VAL A 353 3.32 40.79 -4.49
N SER A 354 2.50 41.82 -4.28
CA SER A 354 1.55 42.31 -5.30
C SER A 354 2.20 42.72 -6.62
N PRO A 355 3.37 43.39 -6.65
CA PRO A 355 4.07 43.72 -7.91
C PRO A 355 4.54 42.48 -8.70
N LEU A 356 4.97 41.42 -8.00
CA LEU A 356 5.41 40.16 -8.63
C LEU A 356 4.23 39.41 -9.26
N LEU A 357 3.11 39.33 -8.53
CA LEU A 357 1.87 38.74 -9.02
C LEU A 357 1.34 39.49 -10.24
N LEU A 358 1.32 40.83 -10.19
CA LEU A 358 0.85 41.65 -11.31
C LEU A 358 1.73 41.51 -12.56
N SER A 359 3.06 41.51 -12.38
CA SER A 359 4.00 41.39 -13.50
C SER A 359 3.89 40.03 -14.17
N THR A 360 3.82 38.96 -13.37
CA THR A 360 3.62 37.59 -13.88
C THR A 360 2.24 37.42 -14.54
N ALA A 361 1.18 37.95 -13.94
CA ALA A 361 -0.16 37.96 -14.51
C ALA A 361 -0.19 38.65 -15.89
N THR A 362 0.46 39.80 -15.98
CA THR A 362 0.57 40.56 -17.23
C THR A 362 1.38 39.82 -18.29
N GLY A 363 2.51 39.22 -17.90
CA GLY A 363 3.37 38.43 -18.80
C GLY A 363 2.61 37.26 -19.42
N ALA A 364 1.89 36.50 -18.62
CA ALA A 364 1.15 35.35 -19.12
C ALA A 364 -0.11 35.72 -19.90
N ALA A 365 -0.86 36.75 -19.47
CA ALA A 365 -2.07 37.20 -20.17
C ALA A 365 -1.77 37.63 -21.61
N ARG A 366 -0.59 38.20 -21.88
CA ARG A 366 -0.14 38.56 -23.24
C ARG A 366 0.00 37.36 -24.18
N LEU A 367 0.17 36.17 -23.62
CA LEU A 367 0.36 34.92 -24.37
C LEU A 367 -0.90 34.06 -24.36
N CYS A 368 -2.00 34.60 -23.85
CA CYS A 368 -3.32 34.01 -23.93
C CYS A 368 -4.05 34.50 -25.18
N ASP A 369 -4.66 33.57 -25.89
CA ASP A 369 -5.59 33.87 -26.96
C ASP A 369 -6.88 34.44 -26.37
N ASN A 370 -7.26 35.64 -26.83
CA ASN A 370 -8.38 36.41 -26.28
C ASN A 370 -9.77 35.90 -26.69
N GLN A 371 -9.85 34.89 -27.56
CA GLN A 371 -11.11 34.26 -27.98
C GLN A 371 -11.31 32.89 -27.35
N THR A 372 -10.23 32.11 -27.27
CA THR A 372 -10.25 30.73 -26.82
C THR A 372 -9.80 30.57 -25.37
N GLY A 373 -9.10 31.54 -24.79
CA GLY A 373 -8.51 31.42 -23.45
C GLY A 373 -7.34 30.45 -23.38
N ALA A 374 -6.81 29.96 -24.51
CA ALA A 374 -5.63 29.10 -24.53
C ALA A 374 -4.35 29.93 -24.39
N CYS A 375 -3.41 29.50 -23.55
CA CYS A 375 -2.18 30.27 -23.34
C CYS A 375 -0.90 29.42 -23.41
N SER A 376 0.21 30.10 -23.65
CA SER A 376 1.55 29.50 -23.67
C SER A 376 2.16 29.38 -22.26
N PHE A 377 3.16 28.50 -22.13
CA PHE A 377 3.87 28.24 -20.87
C PHE A 377 5.01 29.23 -20.59
N THR A 378 5.74 29.65 -21.62
CA THR A 378 6.91 30.53 -21.48
C THR A 378 6.49 31.98 -21.38
N TRP A 379 6.40 32.54 -20.18
CA TRP A 379 5.81 33.87 -19.92
C TRP A 379 6.79 35.04 -20.07
N ASP A 380 8.09 34.73 -20.13
CA ASP A 380 9.16 35.69 -20.37
C ASP A 380 9.51 35.75 -21.86
N ASN A 381 9.68 36.95 -22.41
CA ASN A 381 9.60 37.21 -23.85
C ASN A 381 10.99 37.51 -24.43
N SER A 382 11.55 36.60 -25.25
CA SER A 382 12.80 36.87 -26.00
C SER A 382 12.72 36.63 -27.52
N GLU A 383 11.65 36.04 -28.05
CA GLU A 383 11.53 35.81 -29.51
C GLU A 383 10.08 36.00 -29.99
N LEU A 384 9.81 37.17 -30.59
CA LEU A 384 8.74 37.33 -31.56
C LEU A 384 9.35 37.89 -32.85
N ASP A 385 9.34 37.06 -33.88
CA ASP A 385 9.74 37.37 -35.24
C ASP A 385 8.78 38.42 -35.86
N GLU A 386 9.30 39.37 -36.62
CA GLU A 386 8.57 40.57 -37.11
C GLU A 386 7.34 40.26 -37.99
N SER A 387 7.13 39.02 -38.41
CA SER A 387 6.03 38.61 -39.29
C SER A 387 4.67 38.49 -38.59
N GLN A 388 4.60 38.38 -37.26
CA GLN A 388 3.33 38.30 -36.51
C GLN A 388 2.82 39.65 -35.99
N LYS A 389 3.57 40.75 -36.18
CA LYS A 389 3.18 42.11 -35.74
C LYS A 389 2.07 42.76 -36.58
N ASN A 390 1.69 42.20 -37.74
CA ASN A 390 0.74 42.85 -38.66
C ASN A 390 -0.71 42.34 -38.56
N GLY A 391 -1.05 41.52 -37.55
CA GLY A 391 -2.37 40.88 -37.47
C GLY A 391 -3.34 41.40 -36.40
N ILE A 392 -2.90 42.17 -35.39
CA ILE A 392 -3.77 42.55 -34.28
C ILE A 392 -3.87 44.07 -34.14
N VAL A 393 -5.12 44.50 -34.21
CA VAL A 393 -5.65 45.85 -34.24
C VAL A 393 -5.04 46.73 -33.14
N LYS A 394 -4.63 47.94 -33.56
CA LYS A 394 -4.39 49.10 -32.70
C LYS A 394 -5.60 49.30 -31.78
N ASP A 395 -5.43 49.21 -30.46
CA ASP A 395 -6.29 49.97 -29.56
C ASP A 395 -5.54 50.46 -28.31
N ASP A 396 -5.72 51.75 -28.04
CA ASP A 396 -4.91 52.64 -27.20
C ASP A 396 -5.27 52.56 -25.68
N GLY A 397 -5.66 51.39 -25.17
CA GLY A 397 -6.32 51.29 -23.86
C GLY A 397 -5.44 51.24 -22.60
N LEU A 398 -4.14 50.91 -22.69
CA LEU A 398 -3.35 50.51 -21.50
C LEU A 398 -2.27 51.49 -21.03
N ARG A 399 -2.18 52.70 -21.62
CA ARG A 399 -1.19 53.71 -21.20
C ARG A 399 -1.69 54.70 -20.13
N GLY A 400 -2.93 54.56 -19.64
CA GLY A 400 -3.59 55.61 -18.85
C GLY A 400 -3.47 55.54 -17.31
N VAL A 401 -2.93 54.48 -16.71
CA VAL A 401 -3.10 54.27 -15.25
C VAL A 401 -1.74 54.16 -14.54
N VAL A 402 -0.99 55.26 -14.51
CA VAL A 402 0.12 55.45 -13.56
C VAL A 402 -0.10 56.81 -12.88
N GLY A 403 -0.52 56.82 -11.62
CA GLY A 403 -0.76 58.05 -10.85
C GLY A 403 -0.85 57.85 -9.32
N ARG A 404 0.23 58.23 -8.64
CA ARG A 404 0.51 58.52 -7.20
C ARG A 404 -0.62 58.62 -6.14
N PHE A 405 -0.34 57.97 -4.97
CA PHE A 405 -0.66 58.26 -3.52
C PHE A 405 -2.15 58.41 -3.07
N PRO A 406 -2.56 58.34 -1.76
CA PRO A 406 -1.89 57.94 -0.49
C PRO A 406 -2.66 56.86 0.36
N SER A 407 -2.15 56.62 1.57
CA SER A 407 -2.39 55.57 2.61
C SER A 407 -3.74 55.50 3.36
N ARG A 408 -4.00 54.28 3.91
CA ARG A 408 -4.89 53.81 5.00
C ARG A 408 -6.34 53.43 4.66
N VAL A 409 -6.78 52.21 5.08
CA VAL A 409 -7.90 51.88 6.02
C VAL A 409 -7.78 50.40 6.48
N GLU A 410 -8.27 50.09 7.70
CA GLU A 410 -8.15 48.89 8.56
C GLU A 410 -8.89 47.60 8.10
N PRO A 411 -8.56 46.41 8.66
CA PRO A 411 -9.23 45.13 8.37
C PRO A 411 -10.30 44.75 9.41
N ASP A 412 -11.40 44.14 8.94
CA ASP A 412 -12.49 43.65 9.79
C ASP A 412 -12.34 42.14 10.10
N ARG A 413 -12.53 41.77 11.39
CA ARG A 413 -12.43 40.42 11.95
C ARG A 413 -13.82 39.99 12.39
N GLU A 414 -14.39 38.96 11.78
CA GLU A 414 -15.32 38.04 12.47
C GLU A 414 -15.68 36.86 11.56
N LEU A 415 -15.35 35.63 12.00
CA LEU A 415 -16.09 34.39 11.73
C LEU A 415 -15.39 33.20 12.41
N THR A 416 -15.49 33.10 13.73
CA THR A 416 -15.32 31.85 14.48
C THR A 416 -16.10 31.90 15.79
N ARG A 417 -17.35 31.39 15.80
CA ARG A 417 -17.97 30.56 16.87
C ARG A 417 -19.52 30.60 16.84
N GLN A 418 -20.08 29.44 17.19
CA GLN A 418 -21.45 29.14 17.67
C GLN A 418 -22.59 28.88 16.66
N ARG A 419 -23.07 27.62 16.66
CA ARG A 419 -24.39 27.26 17.21
C ARG A 419 -24.55 25.73 17.35
N TRP A 420 -24.82 25.27 18.56
CA TRP A 420 -25.41 23.96 18.87
C TRP A 420 -26.85 24.23 19.31
N CYS A 421 -27.83 23.51 18.75
CA CYS A 421 -29.18 23.41 19.29
C CYS A 421 -29.59 21.93 19.38
N THR A 422 -30.11 21.61 20.55
CA THR A 422 -30.73 20.37 21.03
C THR A 422 -32.01 19.98 20.28
N PHE A 423 -32.27 18.67 20.11
CA PHE A 423 -33.63 18.12 20.10
C PHE A 423 -33.67 16.74 20.80
N ASP A 424 -34.57 16.63 21.77
CA ASP A 424 -34.98 15.45 22.53
C ASP A 424 -36.27 14.91 21.92
N LEU A 425 -36.39 13.59 21.72
CA LEU A 425 -37.67 12.87 21.62
C LEU A 425 -37.54 11.44 22.14
N ARG A 426 -38.32 11.12 23.18
CA ARG A 426 -38.55 9.77 23.72
C ARG A 426 -39.68 9.05 22.97
N ASN A 427 -39.40 7.81 22.51
CA ASN A 427 -40.14 6.51 22.54
C ASN A 427 -41.70 6.42 22.41
N PRO A 428 -42.32 5.30 21.93
CA PRO A 428 -41.98 3.91 22.31
C PRO A 428 -42.29 2.71 21.33
N THR A 429 -41.76 1.54 21.72
CA THR A 429 -42.17 0.12 21.48
C THR A 429 -41.77 -0.63 20.19
N ALA A 430 -40.84 -1.59 20.36
CA ALA A 430 -40.88 -2.91 19.72
C ALA A 430 -40.20 -3.95 20.65
N LYS A 431 -40.78 -5.15 20.69
CA LYS A 431 -40.60 -6.19 21.72
C LYS A 431 -39.22 -6.84 21.74
N GLU A 432 -38.71 -7.07 22.95
CA GLU A 432 -37.53 -7.87 23.28
C GLU A 432 -37.67 -9.32 22.77
N ALA A 433 -36.67 -9.79 22.02
CA ALA A 433 -36.34 -11.21 21.90
C ALA A 433 -35.23 -11.53 22.92
N GLN A 434 -35.43 -12.55 23.74
CA GLN A 434 -34.46 -12.97 24.75
C GLN A 434 -33.18 -13.52 24.10
N PRO A 435 -31.98 -13.14 24.58
CA PRO A 435 -30.74 -13.78 24.16
C PRO A 435 -30.57 -15.17 24.79
N PRO A 436 -30.02 -16.16 24.07
CA PRO A 436 -29.73 -17.47 24.60
C PRO A 436 -28.55 -17.43 25.60
N THR A 437 -28.57 -18.37 26.54
CA THR A 437 -27.63 -18.58 27.65
C THR A 437 -26.16 -18.42 27.25
N MET A 438 -25.47 -17.44 27.86
CA MET A 438 -24.01 -17.28 27.80
C MET A 438 -23.29 -18.50 28.39
N GLY A 439 -22.41 -19.11 27.61
CA GLY A 439 -21.39 -20.05 28.09
C GLY A 439 -20.41 -19.37 29.06
N SER A 440 -19.70 -20.16 29.87
CA SER A 440 -18.75 -19.65 30.86
C SER A 440 -17.70 -18.74 30.21
N LEU A 441 -17.33 -17.65 30.87
CA LEU A 441 -16.35 -16.66 30.37
C LEU A 441 -14.92 -17.04 30.80
N SER A 442 -13.94 -16.82 29.93
CA SER A 442 -12.52 -16.79 30.32
C SER A 442 -12.14 -15.39 30.79
N LYS A 443 -11.40 -15.24 31.88
CA LYS A 443 -10.96 -13.93 32.38
C LYS A 443 -9.50 -13.67 31.99
N THR A 444 -9.23 -12.49 31.43
CA THR A 444 -7.85 -11.99 31.31
C THR A 444 -7.27 -11.66 32.68
N PRO A 445 -5.93 -11.55 32.83
CA PRO A 445 -5.30 -11.13 34.08
C PRO A 445 -5.87 -9.82 34.66
N ASP A 446 -6.34 -8.93 33.79
CA ASP A 446 -6.91 -7.61 34.15
C ASP A 446 -8.43 -7.61 34.36
N GLY A 447 -9.08 -8.78 34.34
CA GLY A 447 -10.50 -8.94 34.68
C GLY A 447 -11.49 -8.77 33.52
N ILE A 448 -11.02 -8.59 32.28
CA ILE A 448 -11.86 -8.57 31.08
C ILE A 448 -12.37 -9.98 30.81
N SER A 449 -13.67 -10.13 30.57
CA SER A 449 -14.31 -11.43 30.39
C SER A 449 -14.49 -11.75 28.90
N LEU A 450 -13.62 -12.60 28.35
CA LEU A 450 -13.68 -13.04 26.97
C LEU A 450 -14.60 -14.27 26.83
N PRO A 451 -15.44 -14.33 25.79
CA PRO A 451 -16.31 -15.46 25.55
C PRO A 451 -15.51 -16.71 25.18
N ILE A 452 -15.96 -17.87 25.65
CA ILE A 452 -15.43 -19.15 25.20
C ILE A 452 -15.90 -19.42 23.76
N ILE A 453 -14.94 -19.75 22.90
CA ILE A 453 -15.15 -20.07 21.49
C ILE A 453 -15.29 -21.58 21.35
N THR A 454 -16.39 -22.00 20.71
CA THR A 454 -16.61 -23.38 20.28
C THR A 454 -16.62 -23.41 18.77
N LEU A 455 -15.78 -24.26 18.18
CA LEU A 455 -15.70 -24.46 16.74
C LEU A 455 -16.75 -25.48 16.29
N ASN A 456 -17.29 -25.32 15.08
CA ASN A 456 -18.19 -26.29 14.44
C ASN A 456 -17.55 -27.68 14.33
N THR A 457 -16.26 -27.71 14.05
CA THR A 457 -15.42 -28.90 13.96
C THR A 457 -13.96 -28.49 14.16
N THR A 458 -13.07 -29.47 14.30
CA THR A 458 -11.63 -29.25 14.45
C THR A 458 -10.87 -30.13 13.44
N LEU A 459 -9.60 -29.83 13.17
CA LEU A 459 -8.78 -30.66 12.30
C LEU A 459 -8.71 -32.11 12.82
N ALA A 460 -8.55 -32.30 14.13
CA ALA A 460 -8.56 -33.62 14.74
C ALA A 460 -9.88 -34.38 14.52
N ASP A 461 -11.01 -33.68 14.52
CA ASP A 461 -12.32 -34.28 14.24
C ASP A 461 -12.44 -34.64 12.75
N LEU A 462 -11.98 -33.77 11.85
CA LEU A 462 -11.98 -34.03 10.41
C LEU A 462 -11.13 -35.26 10.05
N TYR A 463 -9.91 -35.35 10.58
CA TYR A 463 -9.08 -36.56 10.42
C TYR A 463 -9.76 -37.79 11.00
N ARG A 464 -10.42 -37.66 12.17
CA ARG A 464 -11.12 -38.79 12.80
C ARG A 464 -12.25 -39.33 11.95
N HIS A 465 -13.05 -38.44 11.35
CA HIS A 465 -14.25 -38.81 10.60
C HIS A 465 -13.96 -39.18 9.15
N HIS A 466 -12.90 -38.62 8.55
CA HIS A 466 -12.66 -38.72 7.11
C HIS A 466 -11.34 -39.41 6.72
N ALA A 467 -10.50 -39.80 7.69
CA ALA A 467 -9.33 -40.65 7.45
C ALA A 467 -9.41 -41.92 8.32
N PRO A 468 -10.11 -42.97 7.88
CA PRO A 468 -10.25 -44.23 8.62
C PRO A 468 -8.93 -44.83 9.11
N SER A 469 -7.84 -44.73 8.33
CA SER A 469 -6.52 -45.22 8.78
C SER A 469 -5.91 -44.38 9.90
N ALA A 470 -6.41 -43.16 10.12
CA ALA A 470 -5.96 -42.24 11.15
C ALA A 470 -7.02 -41.94 12.23
N SER A 471 -8.15 -42.66 12.25
CA SER A 471 -9.26 -42.33 13.13
C SER A 471 -8.95 -42.50 14.62
N SER A 472 -8.02 -43.40 14.96
CA SER A 472 -7.52 -43.59 16.32
C SER A 472 -6.23 -42.82 16.61
N HIS A 473 -5.57 -42.27 15.60
CA HIS A 473 -4.28 -41.62 15.76
C HIS A 473 -4.39 -40.31 16.53
N ARG A 474 -3.37 -40.03 17.32
CA ARG A 474 -3.06 -38.71 17.85
C ARG A 474 -2.09 -38.02 16.90
N ILE A 475 -2.51 -36.88 16.34
CA ILE A 475 -1.77 -36.19 15.29
C ILE A 475 -0.93 -35.07 15.88
N GLY A 476 0.35 -35.05 15.55
CA GLY A 476 1.27 -33.94 15.80
C GLY A 476 1.20 -32.94 14.65
N PHE A 477 0.71 -31.74 14.90
CA PHE A 477 0.62 -30.67 13.92
C PHE A 477 1.84 -29.75 14.00
N ILE A 478 2.49 -29.54 12.86
CA ILE A 478 3.57 -28.56 12.67
C ILE A 478 3.08 -27.53 11.66
N PHE A 479 2.65 -26.37 12.17
CA PHE A 479 2.04 -25.31 11.36
C PHE A 479 3.00 -24.17 10.98
N THR A 480 4.28 -24.32 11.33
CA THR A 480 5.29 -23.27 11.14
C THR A 480 5.59 -22.97 9.66
N GLY A 481 6.12 -21.77 9.40
CA GLY A 481 6.74 -21.41 8.13
C GLY A 481 8.23 -21.79 8.08
N VAL A 482 8.90 -21.42 7.00
CA VAL A 482 10.33 -21.72 6.79
C VAL A 482 10.94 -20.72 5.81
N ASN A 483 12.25 -20.52 5.88
CA ASN A 483 12.99 -19.74 4.90
C ASN A 483 14.12 -20.61 4.28
N SER A 484 14.49 -20.34 3.02
CA SER A 484 15.54 -21.09 2.30
C SER A 484 16.84 -20.30 2.06
N ALA A 485 16.88 -19.04 2.51
CA ALA A 485 18.05 -18.18 2.53
C ALA A 485 18.62 -17.97 3.94
N LEU A 486 17.77 -17.89 4.97
CA LEU A 486 18.12 -17.56 6.35
C LEU A 486 17.67 -18.66 7.31
N ASP A 487 18.50 -18.92 8.32
CA ASP A 487 18.07 -19.66 9.51
C ASP A 487 17.03 -18.78 10.24
N LEU A 488 15.97 -19.37 10.81
CA LEU A 488 15.00 -18.58 11.59
C LEU A 488 15.48 -18.40 13.02
N THR A 489 16.11 -19.44 13.58
CA THR A 489 16.83 -19.42 14.86
C THR A 489 18.04 -20.36 14.74
N PRO A 490 19.02 -20.33 15.67
CA PRO A 490 20.15 -21.25 15.64
C PRO A 490 19.76 -22.74 15.62
N SER A 491 18.58 -23.09 16.16
CA SER A 491 18.04 -24.46 16.16
C SER A 491 17.05 -24.73 15.03
N PHE A 492 16.65 -23.71 14.27
CA PHE A 492 15.76 -23.79 13.12
C PHE A 492 16.47 -23.30 11.86
N PRO A 493 17.28 -24.16 11.21
CA PRO A 493 18.09 -23.75 10.08
C PRO A 493 17.27 -23.61 8.79
N ALA A 494 17.83 -22.90 7.82
CA ALA A 494 17.25 -22.71 6.50
C ALA A 494 17.02 -24.05 5.77
N ASN A 495 15.89 -24.17 5.08
CA ASN A 495 15.65 -25.33 4.23
C ASN A 495 16.63 -25.36 3.05
N GLN A 496 17.10 -26.56 2.73
CA GLN A 496 18.01 -26.80 1.61
C GLN A 496 17.42 -27.74 0.56
N LYS A 497 16.61 -28.74 0.96
CA LYS A 497 15.94 -29.64 0.04
C LYS A 497 14.65 -29.01 -0.49
N TYR A 498 13.76 -28.54 0.39
CA TYR A 498 12.45 -27.98 0.03
C TYR A 498 12.49 -26.44 0.01
N LEU A 499 12.75 -25.87 -1.16
CA LEU A 499 13.09 -24.44 -1.33
C LEU A 499 11.90 -23.48 -1.33
N TYR A 500 11.49 -23.00 -0.17
CA TYR A 500 10.47 -21.93 -0.08
C TYR A 500 11.10 -20.54 -0.20
N GLN A 501 10.50 -19.72 -1.08
CA GLN A 501 10.88 -18.31 -1.25
C GLN A 501 9.91 -17.39 -0.51
N ASP A 502 10.42 -16.29 0.01
CA ASP A 502 9.65 -15.19 0.58
C ASP A 502 10.18 -13.84 0.07
N THR A 503 9.65 -12.74 0.60
CA THR A 503 10.08 -11.40 0.21
C THR A 503 11.59 -11.20 0.44
N PRO A 504 12.17 -11.43 1.64
CA PRO A 504 13.62 -11.41 1.85
C PRO A 504 14.43 -12.22 0.82
N PHE A 505 14.02 -13.46 0.52
CA PHE A 505 14.70 -14.29 -0.47
C PHE A 505 14.71 -13.62 -1.85
N ASN A 506 13.63 -12.96 -2.24
CA ASN A 506 13.48 -12.37 -3.57
C ASN A 506 14.15 -10.99 -3.67
N THR A 507 14.03 -10.14 -2.65
CA THR A 507 14.43 -8.73 -2.72
C THR A 507 15.82 -8.43 -2.18
N LEU A 508 16.33 -9.21 -1.22
CA LEU A 508 17.62 -8.90 -0.60
C LEU A 508 18.81 -9.43 -1.41
N PRO A 509 19.94 -8.70 -1.44
CA PRO A 509 21.16 -9.18 -2.07
C PRO A 509 21.75 -10.36 -1.28
N PRO A 510 22.47 -11.30 -1.92
CA PRO A 510 23.12 -12.44 -1.24
C PRO A 510 23.99 -12.05 -0.04
N SER A 511 24.66 -10.89 -0.11
CA SER A 511 25.51 -10.37 0.98
C SER A 511 24.74 -9.97 2.24
N LYS A 512 23.42 -9.80 2.16
CA LYS A 512 22.52 -9.56 3.31
C LYS A 512 21.83 -10.84 3.80
N LEU A 513 22.00 -11.94 3.06
CA LEU A 513 21.45 -13.26 3.38
C LEU A 513 22.53 -14.14 4.05
N VAL A 514 23.21 -13.58 5.06
CA VAL A 514 24.27 -14.26 5.82
C VAL A 514 23.66 -14.96 7.03
N ARG A 515 24.20 -16.11 7.44
CA ARG A 515 23.81 -16.82 8.67
C ARG A 515 24.32 -16.09 9.92
N ASN A 516 23.86 -14.87 10.18
CA ASN A 516 24.13 -14.20 11.45
C ASN A 516 22.82 -14.00 12.23
N PRO A 517 22.64 -14.67 13.40
CA PRO A 517 21.40 -14.73 14.17
C PRO A 517 20.90 -13.39 14.79
N SER A 518 21.47 -12.24 14.42
CA SER A 518 21.28 -10.95 15.11
C SER A 518 20.76 -9.79 14.25
N THR A 519 20.19 -10.06 13.07
CA THR A 519 19.77 -9.00 12.14
C THR A 519 18.31 -8.57 12.30
N SER A 520 18.01 -7.30 11.98
CA SER A 520 16.66 -6.71 11.98
C SER A 520 15.64 -7.41 11.07
N ILE A 521 16.07 -8.35 10.22
CA ILE A 521 15.24 -9.06 9.24
C ILE A 521 14.77 -10.43 9.77
N GLN A 522 15.64 -11.13 10.51
CA GLN A 522 15.39 -12.51 10.92
C GLN A 522 14.35 -12.61 12.04
N ARG A 523 14.42 -11.73 13.03
CA ARG A 523 13.52 -11.78 14.19
C ARG A 523 12.04 -11.55 13.81
N PRO A 524 11.68 -10.53 13.00
CA PRO A 524 10.31 -10.40 12.49
C PRO A 524 9.83 -11.65 11.72
N LEU A 525 10.71 -12.24 10.91
CA LEU A 525 10.39 -13.46 10.15
C LEU A 525 10.16 -14.66 11.06
N ALA A 526 11.00 -14.84 12.09
CA ALA A 526 10.86 -15.88 13.10
C ALA A 526 9.57 -15.69 13.92
N SER A 527 9.23 -14.48 14.36
CA SER A 527 7.98 -14.19 15.05
C SER A 527 6.76 -14.60 14.23
N LYS A 528 6.76 -14.28 12.93
CA LYS A 528 5.68 -14.65 12.01
C LYS A 528 5.57 -16.16 11.79
N TYR A 529 6.68 -16.82 11.47
CA TYR A 529 6.68 -18.23 11.08
C TYR A 529 6.65 -19.20 12.26
N LEU A 530 7.31 -18.88 13.36
CA LEU A 530 7.45 -19.75 14.52
C LEU A 530 6.40 -19.47 15.61
N SER A 531 5.85 -18.25 15.68
CA SER A 531 4.83 -17.90 16.68
C SER A 531 3.42 -17.74 16.09
N LEU A 532 3.21 -16.84 15.11
CA LEU A 532 1.86 -16.55 14.64
C LEU A 532 1.19 -17.74 13.92
N LEU A 533 1.88 -18.35 12.96
CA LEU A 533 1.31 -19.48 12.21
C LEU A 533 0.92 -20.67 13.10
N PRO A 534 1.76 -21.13 14.06
CA PRO A 534 1.37 -22.19 14.99
C PRO A 534 0.21 -21.84 15.90
N GLN A 535 0.07 -20.58 16.33
CA GLN A 535 -1.08 -20.14 17.09
C GLN A 535 -2.36 -20.16 16.25
N ARG A 536 -2.32 -19.55 15.06
CA ARG A 536 -3.51 -19.41 14.20
C ARG A 536 -4.08 -20.76 13.79
N ASP A 537 -3.23 -21.63 13.28
CA ASP A 537 -3.68 -22.95 12.83
C ASP A 537 -3.84 -23.92 14.01
N GLY A 538 -3.11 -23.71 15.10
CA GLY A 538 -3.33 -24.38 16.39
C GLY A 538 -4.72 -24.10 16.94
N PHE A 539 -5.28 -22.92 16.67
CA PHE A 539 -6.62 -22.51 17.07
C PHE A 539 -7.70 -23.46 16.56
N ILE A 540 -7.46 -24.15 15.44
CA ILE A 540 -8.38 -25.11 14.83
C ILE A 540 -7.95 -26.58 14.96
N ALA A 541 -6.88 -26.87 15.71
CA ALA A 541 -6.27 -28.20 15.76
C ALA A 541 -7.17 -29.27 16.40
N GLY A 542 -7.83 -28.94 17.51
CA GLY A 542 -8.75 -29.82 18.23
C GLY A 542 -8.25 -30.30 19.59
N SER A 543 -8.89 -31.32 20.16
CA SER A 543 -8.68 -31.72 21.55
C SER A 543 -7.25 -32.21 21.83
N ALA A 544 -6.74 -31.97 23.04
CA ALA A 544 -5.44 -32.44 23.49
C ALA A 544 -5.30 -33.97 23.42
N GLU A 545 -6.36 -34.72 23.68
CA GLU A 545 -6.36 -36.19 23.56
C GLU A 545 -6.00 -36.68 22.15
N ARG A 546 -6.25 -35.85 21.13
CA ARG A 546 -6.20 -36.23 19.71
C ARG A 546 -5.23 -35.41 18.89
N SER A 547 -4.78 -34.28 19.42
CA SER A 547 -3.88 -33.37 18.74
C SER A 547 -2.81 -32.81 19.67
N VAL A 548 -1.62 -32.66 19.11
CA VAL A 548 -0.50 -31.95 19.73
C VAL A 548 -0.03 -30.91 18.71
N VAL A 549 0.01 -29.64 19.07
CA VAL A 549 0.63 -28.60 18.24
C VAL A 549 2.07 -28.46 18.70
N ILE A 550 2.99 -28.76 17.77
CA ILE A 550 4.43 -28.70 18.01
C ILE A 550 4.91 -27.33 17.55
N CYS A 551 5.33 -26.52 18.52
CA CYS A 551 5.82 -25.16 18.33
C CYS A 551 7.34 -25.10 18.46
N PHE A 552 7.93 -24.08 17.84
CA PHE A 552 9.34 -23.75 17.97
C PHE A 552 9.41 -22.33 18.54
N PRO A 553 10.18 -22.09 19.61
CA PRO A 553 10.21 -20.77 20.22
C PRO A 553 11.02 -19.81 19.35
N VAL A 554 10.62 -18.54 19.33
CA VAL A 554 11.33 -17.46 18.62
C VAL A 554 12.69 -17.17 19.28
N ASP A 555 12.78 -17.36 20.60
CA ASP A 555 13.98 -17.17 21.41
C ASP A 555 14.08 -18.24 22.52
N GLY A 556 15.07 -18.13 23.40
CA GLY A 556 15.28 -19.07 24.51
C GLY A 556 14.34 -18.89 25.71
N THR A 557 13.38 -17.97 25.65
CA THR A 557 12.47 -17.64 26.77
C THR A 557 11.14 -18.37 26.66
N ASP A 558 10.34 -18.33 27.73
CA ASP A 558 8.98 -18.88 27.73
C ASP A 558 7.94 -17.97 27.05
N HIS A 559 8.36 -16.83 26.48
CA HIS A 559 7.44 -15.83 25.91
C HIS A 559 6.57 -16.39 24.78
N SER A 560 7.19 -17.12 23.83
CA SER A 560 6.44 -17.78 22.74
C SER A 560 5.38 -18.77 23.24
N ARG A 561 5.64 -19.42 24.38
CA ARG A 561 4.70 -20.33 25.03
C ARG A 561 3.54 -19.58 25.66
N GLN A 562 3.84 -18.53 26.42
CA GLN A 562 2.83 -17.73 27.12
C GLN A 562 1.82 -17.11 26.14
N GLU A 563 2.29 -16.55 25.02
CA GLU A 563 1.43 -15.99 23.98
C GLU A 563 0.53 -17.05 23.34
N ALA A 564 1.09 -18.22 23.02
CA ALA A 564 0.31 -19.30 22.42
C ALA A 564 -0.74 -19.87 23.39
N GLU A 565 -0.38 -20.06 24.66
CA GLU A 565 -1.31 -20.51 25.70
C GLU A 565 -2.42 -19.47 25.95
N ALA A 566 -2.08 -18.18 25.99
CA ALA A 566 -3.05 -17.10 26.12
C ALA A 566 -4.02 -17.05 24.94
N THR A 567 -3.52 -17.17 23.72
CA THR A 567 -4.34 -17.23 22.50
C THR A 567 -5.29 -18.43 22.52
N LEU A 568 -4.83 -19.62 22.88
CA LEU A 568 -5.67 -20.84 22.87
C LEU A 568 -6.59 -20.95 24.10
N SER A 569 -6.39 -20.11 25.12
CA SER A 569 -7.15 -20.13 26.37
C SER A 569 -8.64 -19.82 26.21
N VAL A 570 -9.02 -19.16 25.11
CA VAL A 570 -10.43 -18.81 24.80
C VAL A 570 -11.20 -19.97 24.17
N LEU A 571 -10.53 -21.04 23.72
CA LEU A 571 -11.22 -22.22 23.18
C LEU A 571 -11.88 -23.05 24.27
N ASP A 572 -13.02 -23.67 23.97
CA ASP A 572 -13.59 -24.72 24.82
C ASP A 572 -12.52 -25.78 25.12
N GLN A 573 -12.41 -26.17 26.39
CA GLN A 573 -11.37 -27.10 26.85
C GLN A 573 -11.36 -28.42 26.06
N ARG A 574 -12.52 -28.87 25.56
CA ARG A 574 -12.67 -30.10 24.76
C ARG A 574 -12.14 -29.94 23.34
N GLN A 575 -11.89 -28.73 22.86
CA GLN A 575 -11.38 -28.42 21.52
C GLN A 575 -9.97 -27.81 21.54
N ARG A 576 -9.37 -27.68 22.73
CA ARG A 576 -8.04 -27.09 22.91
C ARG A 576 -6.94 -28.15 22.76
N PRO A 577 -5.91 -27.90 21.93
CA PRO A 577 -4.82 -28.86 21.72
C PRO A 577 -3.81 -28.86 22.88
N GLU A 578 -2.97 -29.91 22.95
CA GLU A 578 -1.74 -29.84 23.75
C GLU A 578 -0.70 -29.02 22.99
N LEU A 579 -0.05 -28.07 23.67
CA LEU A 579 1.10 -27.32 23.12
C LEU A 579 2.41 -27.90 23.62
N VAL A 580 3.30 -28.22 22.68
CA VAL A 580 4.65 -28.71 22.98
C VAL A 580 5.68 -27.85 22.25
N PHE A 581 6.63 -27.31 23.00
CA PHE A 581 7.73 -26.52 22.44
C PHE A 581 9.01 -27.33 22.43
N VAL A 582 9.72 -27.32 21.30
CA VAL A 582 11.06 -27.88 21.14
C VAL A 582 11.99 -26.87 20.46
N PRO A 583 13.31 -26.96 20.67
CA PRO A 583 14.26 -25.99 20.11
C PRO A 583 14.19 -25.91 18.59
N GLY A 584 14.13 -27.06 17.90
CA GLY A 584 14.10 -27.10 16.44
C GLY A 584 13.47 -28.34 15.86
N PRO A 585 13.28 -28.38 14.52
CA PRO A 585 12.65 -29.50 13.83
C PRO A 585 13.44 -30.81 13.96
N GLY A 586 14.75 -30.75 14.22
CA GLY A 586 15.58 -31.92 14.52
C GLY A 586 15.20 -32.66 15.81
N ASP A 587 14.55 -31.97 16.76
CA ASP A 587 14.18 -32.53 18.07
C ASP A 587 12.83 -33.25 18.07
N VAL A 588 12.04 -33.10 17.00
CA VAL A 588 10.67 -33.63 16.90
C VAL A 588 10.63 -35.15 17.07
N LYS A 589 11.63 -35.87 16.55
CA LYS A 589 11.71 -37.34 16.66
C LYS A 589 11.66 -37.80 18.11
N GLY A 590 12.34 -37.09 19.01
CA GLY A 590 12.40 -37.44 20.43
C GLY A 590 11.10 -37.20 21.20
N LEU A 591 10.12 -36.50 20.61
CA LEU A 591 8.81 -36.24 21.21
C LEU A 591 7.78 -37.31 20.89
N LEU A 592 7.90 -38.02 19.77
CA LEU A 592 6.81 -38.83 19.23
C LEU A 592 6.35 -39.89 20.23
N GLU A 593 7.27 -40.68 20.77
CA GLU A 593 6.96 -41.67 21.79
C GLU A 593 6.55 -41.02 23.13
N LYS A 594 7.24 -39.95 23.54
CA LYS A 594 7.00 -39.26 24.83
C LYS A 594 5.62 -38.61 24.93
N ARG A 595 5.01 -38.30 23.79
CA ARG A 595 3.69 -37.65 23.70
C ARG A 595 2.65 -38.53 23.01
N GLY A 596 3.00 -39.76 22.65
CA GLY A 596 2.09 -40.68 21.95
C GLY A 596 1.57 -40.10 20.64
N ILE A 597 2.46 -39.51 19.83
CA ILE A 597 2.12 -38.98 18.51
C ILE A 597 2.34 -40.08 17.49
N ASP A 598 1.27 -40.52 16.84
CA ASP A 598 1.31 -41.60 15.84
C ASP A 598 1.72 -41.09 14.45
N LYS A 599 1.25 -39.88 14.11
CA LYS A 599 1.44 -39.26 12.80
C LYS A 599 1.71 -37.77 12.91
N ILE A 600 2.53 -37.24 12.01
CA ILE A 600 2.80 -35.80 11.90
C ILE A 600 2.09 -35.25 10.66
N MET A 601 1.39 -34.15 10.82
CA MET A 601 0.91 -33.31 9.72
C MET A 601 1.72 -32.03 9.73
N CYS A 602 2.36 -31.70 8.60
CA CYS A 602 3.05 -30.43 8.45
C CYS A 602 2.32 -29.53 7.44
N LYS A 603 2.14 -28.26 7.80
CA LYS A 603 1.61 -27.22 6.90
C LYS A 603 2.59 -26.94 5.77
N VAL A 604 3.87 -26.87 6.12
CA VAL A 604 5.00 -26.61 5.22
C VAL A 604 6.07 -27.66 5.47
N VAL A 605 6.76 -28.10 4.41
CA VAL A 605 7.73 -29.19 4.51
C VAL A 605 9.07 -28.67 5.04
N LEU A 606 9.57 -29.27 6.11
CA LEU A 606 10.90 -29.00 6.67
C LEU A 606 11.86 -30.15 6.35
N ASP A 607 13.11 -29.84 6.06
CA ASP A 607 14.13 -30.83 5.69
C ASP A 607 14.30 -31.93 6.76
N GLN A 608 14.25 -31.58 8.05
CA GLN A 608 14.49 -32.51 9.16
C GLN A 608 13.29 -33.42 9.49
N LEU A 609 12.14 -33.22 8.85
CA LEU A 609 10.98 -34.10 9.02
C LEU A 609 11.04 -35.34 8.12
N GLU A 610 12.02 -35.41 7.21
CA GLU A 610 12.22 -36.58 6.37
C GLU A 610 12.40 -37.87 7.20
N GLY A 611 11.67 -38.91 6.82
CA GLY A 611 11.72 -40.21 7.50
C GLY A 611 10.91 -40.31 8.80
N LEU A 612 10.25 -39.23 9.23
CA LEU A 612 9.28 -39.28 10.32
C LEU A 612 7.92 -39.83 9.85
N PRO A 613 7.07 -40.35 10.75
CA PRO A 613 5.77 -40.92 10.39
C PRO A 613 4.78 -39.81 10.02
N LEU A 614 4.88 -39.27 8.81
CA LEU A 614 3.99 -38.22 8.32
C LEU A 614 2.64 -38.80 7.85
N THR A 615 1.59 -37.97 7.85
CA THR A 615 0.30 -38.29 7.21
C THR A 615 0.45 -38.40 5.70
N VAL A 616 1.25 -37.50 5.12
CA VAL A 616 1.60 -37.49 3.69
C VAL A 616 3.12 -37.34 3.57
N PRO A 617 3.81 -38.11 2.70
CA PRO A 617 5.25 -37.99 2.49
C PRO A 617 5.67 -36.57 2.11
N THR A 618 6.84 -36.13 2.58
CA THR A 618 7.38 -34.77 2.35
C THR A 618 7.45 -34.38 0.88
N ASP A 619 7.99 -35.25 0.02
CA ASP A 619 8.11 -35.00 -1.43
C ASP A 619 6.73 -34.85 -2.10
N THR A 620 5.74 -35.64 -1.64
CA THR A 620 4.36 -35.55 -2.12
C THR A 620 3.71 -34.23 -1.69
N THR A 621 3.82 -33.87 -0.41
CA THR A 621 3.29 -32.59 0.11
C THR A 621 3.89 -31.39 -0.61
N TRP A 622 5.21 -31.42 -0.86
CA TRP A 622 5.90 -30.39 -1.64
C TRP A 622 5.40 -30.32 -3.08
N PHE A 623 5.29 -31.47 -3.76
CA PHE A 623 4.82 -31.56 -5.14
C PHE A 623 3.40 -31.01 -5.29
N LEU A 624 2.46 -31.44 -4.45
CA LEU A 624 1.05 -31.05 -4.55
C LEU A 624 0.81 -29.56 -4.30
N ASN A 625 1.68 -28.91 -3.53
CA ASN A 625 1.64 -27.46 -3.32
C ASN A 625 2.41 -26.67 -4.40
N SER A 626 3.06 -27.33 -5.37
CA SER A 626 3.88 -26.65 -6.38
C SER A 626 3.03 -26.10 -7.53
N LYS A 627 3.39 -24.90 -8.03
CA LYS A 627 2.70 -24.30 -9.18
C LYS A 627 2.78 -25.18 -10.44
N ALA A 628 3.90 -25.89 -10.65
CA ALA A 628 4.02 -26.82 -11.77
C ALA A 628 3.08 -28.03 -11.68
N ALA A 629 2.78 -28.52 -10.47
CA ALA A 629 1.82 -29.61 -10.29
C ALA A 629 0.40 -29.15 -10.64
N LEU A 630 -0.01 -27.96 -10.17
CA LEU A 630 -1.29 -27.35 -10.57
C LEU A 630 -1.34 -27.16 -12.09
N ALA A 631 -0.29 -26.59 -12.70
CA ALA A 631 -0.21 -26.40 -14.15
C ALA A 631 -0.35 -27.71 -14.93
N ARG A 632 0.02 -28.87 -14.36
CA ARG A 632 -0.04 -30.20 -15.01
C ARG A 632 -1.16 -31.10 -14.49
N SER A 633 -2.00 -30.59 -13.59
CA SER A 633 -3.00 -31.38 -12.88
C SER A 633 -4.15 -31.87 -13.77
N GLY A 634 -4.40 -31.18 -14.89
CA GLY A 634 -5.63 -31.37 -15.67
C GLY A 634 -6.89 -30.79 -15.01
N LEU A 635 -6.74 -30.10 -13.89
CA LEU A 635 -7.79 -29.28 -13.27
C LEU A 635 -8.02 -28.02 -14.12
N PRO A 636 -9.19 -27.35 -13.97
CA PRO A 636 -9.47 -26.15 -14.72
C PRO A 636 -8.62 -24.99 -14.19
N THR A 637 -7.44 -24.82 -14.77
CA THR A 637 -6.47 -23.75 -14.51
C THR A 637 -6.19 -22.98 -15.81
N PRO A 638 -5.74 -21.72 -15.79
CA PRO A 638 -5.32 -21.03 -17.01
C PRO A 638 -4.22 -21.83 -17.72
N LYS A 639 -4.18 -21.79 -19.06
CA LYS A 639 -3.09 -22.44 -19.80
C LYS A 639 -1.75 -21.95 -19.30
N ALA A 640 -0.82 -22.88 -19.07
CA ALA A 640 0.46 -22.56 -18.49
C ALA A 640 1.58 -23.38 -19.12
N GLU A 641 2.71 -22.71 -19.37
CA GLU A 641 3.96 -23.33 -19.75
C GLU A 641 4.84 -23.49 -18.50
N VAL A 642 5.44 -24.66 -18.34
CA VAL A 642 6.38 -24.95 -17.24
C VAL A 642 7.79 -25.03 -17.82
N ILE A 643 8.61 -24.03 -17.48
CA ILE A 643 10.01 -23.96 -17.87
C ILE A 643 10.86 -24.66 -16.81
N GLU A 644 11.40 -25.82 -17.16
CA GLU A 644 12.32 -26.57 -16.30
C GLU A 644 13.78 -26.27 -16.64
N VAL A 645 14.61 -26.25 -15.60
CA VAL A 645 16.07 -26.17 -15.69
C VAL A 645 16.66 -27.56 -15.96
N GLN A 646 17.84 -27.61 -16.58
CA GLN A 646 18.53 -28.86 -16.92
C GLN A 646 19.75 -29.05 -16.01
N GLY A 647 19.97 -30.26 -15.52
CA GLY A 647 21.13 -30.56 -14.66
C GLY A 647 20.98 -30.00 -13.25
N VAL A 648 22.11 -29.72 -12.60
CA VAL A 648 22.19 -29.19 -11.23
C VAL A 648 23.35 -28.21 -11.13
N CYS A 649 23.31 -27.31 -10.15
CA CYS A 649 24.48 -26.55 -9.76
C CYS A 649 25.48 -27.53 -9.12
N GLU A 650 26.70 -27.63 -9.67
CA GLU A 650 27.75 -28.50 -9.13
C GLU A 650 28.16 -28.07 -7.70
N SER A 651 28.79 -28.98 -6.96
CA SER A 651 29.21 -28.71 -5.59
C SER A 651 30.36 -27.68 -5.55
N VAL A 652 30.60 -27.10 -4.38
CA VAL A 652 31.60 -26.05 -4.18
C VAL A 652 33.00 -26.56 -4.52
N GLU A 653 33.30 -27.80 -4.12
CA GLU A 653 34.60 -28.47 -4.25
C GLU A 653 35.00 -28.72 -5.71
N GLU A 654 34.01 -28.87 -6.60
CA GLU A 654 34.21 -29.23 -8.02
C GLU A 654 34.29 -28.00 -8.95
N CYS A 655 34.20 -26.78 -8.40
CA CYS A 655 33.96 -25.55 -9.17
C CYS A 655 35.22 -24.75 -9.55
N CYS A 656 35.80 -23.97 -8.62
CA CYS A 656 37.02 -23.15 -8.82
C CYS A 656 37.53 -22.61 -7.48
N ASP A 657 38.79 -22.12 -7.46
CA ASP A 657 39.45 -21.60 -6.24
C ASP A 657 38.66 -20.52 -5.49
N ILE A 658 37.89 -19.68 -6.21
CA ILE A 658 37.08 -18.62 -5.58
C ILE A 658 35.88 -19.21 -4.84
N CYS A 659 35.31 -20.32 -5.36
CA CYS A 659 34.25 -21.02 -4.65
C CYS A 659 34.79 -21.82 -3.48
N THR A 660 35.98 -22.42 -3.61
CA THR A 660 36.56 -23.29 -2.57
C THR A 660 37.29 -22.53 -1.47
N LYS A 661 37.63 -21.25 -1.68
CA LYS A 661 38.13 -20.37 -0.61
C LYS A 661 36.96 -19.97 0.28
N THR A 662 36.88 -20.59 1.45
CA THR A 662 36.07 -20.12 2.57
C THR A 662 36.50 -18.70 2.94
N THR A 663 35.55 -17.78 3.02
CA THR A 663 35.78 -16.46 3.63
C THR A 663 35.91 -16.66 5.13
N GLU A 664 37.13 -16.75 5.64
CA GLU A 664 37.44 -16.53 7.06
C GLU A 664 37.24 -15.04 7.36
N GLU A 665 36.00 -14.63 7.61
CA GLU A 665 35.72 -13.42 8.38
C GLU A 665 35.30 -13.88 9.78
N ASP A 666 36.00 -13.40 10.82
CA ASP A 666 35.70 -13.62 12.24
C ASP A 666 35.78 -15.06 12.80
N GLY A 667 36.48 -15.97 12.13
CA GLY A 667 36.79 -17.30 12.70
C GLY A 667 35.65 -18.32 12.64
N GLU A 668 34.58 -18.03 11.90
CA GLU A 668 33.51 -18.99 11.58
C GLU A 668 33.59 -19.42 10.09
N GLU A 669 33.52 -20.72 9.83
CA GLU A 669 33.41 -21.26 8.47
C GLU A 669 32.07 -20.84 7.83
N THR A 670 32.08 -19.82 6.98
CA THR A 670 30.89 -19.47 6.19
C THR A 670 30.81 -20.35 4.94
N GLU A 671 29.89 -21.32 4.96
CA GLU A 671 29.55 -22.13 3.79
C GLU A 671 29.09 -21.19 2.64
N VAL A 672 29.66 -21.34 1.44
CA VAL A 672 29.33 -20.48 0.28
C VAL A 672 27.93 -20.81 -0.25
N HIS A 673 26.92 -20.23 0.40
CA HIS A 673 25.48 -20.48 0.18
C HIS A 673 24.98 -20.17 -1.23
N PHE A 674 25.53 -19.11 -1.83
CA PHE A 674 25.21 -18.63 -3.17
C PHE A 674 26.47 -18.62 -4.03
N VAL A 675 26.33 -18.61 -5.36
CA VAL A 675 27.51 -18.53 -6.25
C VAL A 675 28.12 -17.12 -6.17
N PRO A 676 29.40 -16.96 -5.75
CA PRO A 676 30.05 -15.66 -5.65
C PRO A 676 30.23 -14.98 -7.00
N ASP A 677 30.22 -13.65 -7.05
CA ASP A 677 30.38 -12.87 -8.29
C ASP A 677 31.70 -13.16 -9.02
N GLY A 678 32.75 -13.40 -8.25
CA GLY A 678 34.07 -13.76 -8.77
C GLY A 678 34.16 -15.18 -9.32
N CYS A 679 33.16 -16.05 -9.14
CA CYS A 679 33.20 -17.42 -9.62
C CYS A 679 33.49 -17.47 -11.12
N LYS A 680 34.43 -18.32 -11.53
CA LYS A 680 34.77 -18.58 -12.95
C LYS A 680 34.64 -20.06 -13.33
N GLY A 681 34.17 -20.88 -12.39
CA GLY A 681 34.03 -22.33 -12.57
C GLY A 681 32.67 -22.75 -13.11
N ARG A 682 32.44 -24.07 -13.10
CA ARG A 682 31.25 -24.72 -13.68
C ARG A 682 29.91 -24.26 -13.10
N ARG A 683 29.86 -23.89 -11.81
CA ARG A 683 28.64 -23.37 -11.17
C ARG A 683 28.11 -22.11 -11.87
N ARG A 684 28.97 -21.13 -12.16
CA ARG A 684 28.59 -19.90 -12.86
C ARG A 684 28.13 -20.18 -14.29
N ILE A 685 28.89 -21.00 -15.03
CA ILE A 685 28.56 -21.37 -16.41
C ILE A 685 27.15 -21.98 -16.47
N TRP A 686 26.87 -22.91 -15.55
CA TRP A 686 25.57 -23.56 -15.48
C TRP A 686 24.46 -22.55 -15.12
N ILE A 687 24.66 -21.67 -14.13
CA ILE A 687 23.68 -20.64 -13.78
C ILE A 687 23.38 -19.74 -14.98
N GLU A 688 24.41 -19.20 -15.65
CA GLU A 688 24.21 -18.32 -16.81
C GLU A 688 23.48 -19.02 -17.97
N GLU A 689 23.72 -20.32 -18.18
CA GLU A 689 23.01 -21.12 -19.16
C GLU A 689 21.53 -21.28 -18.81
N GLN A 690 21.21 -21.64 -17.56
CA GLN A 690 19.83 -21.82 -17.11
C GLN A 690 19.07 -20.50 -16.99
N THR A 691 19.74 -19.43 -16.57
CA THR A 691 19.19 -18.07 -16.58
C THR A 691 18.78 -17.67 -17.99
N ARG A 692 19.67 -17.81 -18.99
CA ARG A 692 19.35 -17.50 -20.39
C ARG A 692 18.16 -18.31 -20.90
N ARG A 693 18.06 -19.58 -20.50
CA ARG A 693 16.92 -20.45 -20.85
C ARG A 693 15.60 -19.88 -20.33
N ILE A 694 15.57 -19.46 -19.07
CA ILE A 694 14.36 -18.88 -18.44
C ILE A 694 14.03 -17.53 -19.07
N LEU A 695 14.99 -16.61 -19.16
CA LEU A 695 14.79 -15.28 -19.73
C LEU A 695 14.29 -15.36 -21.18
N SER A 696 14.87 -16.26 -22.00
CA SER A 696 14.41 -16.45 -23.39
C SER A 696 12.96 -16.92 -23.48
N ALA A 697 12.47 -17.70 -22.51
CA ALA A 697 11.06 -18.10 -22.46
C ALA A 697 10.15 -16.91 -22.11
N VAL A 698 10.57 -16.07 -21.14
CA VAL A 698 9.84 -14.86 -20.74
C VAL A 698 9.79 -13.83 -21.89
N GLU A 699 10.91 -13.60 -22.57
CA GLU A 699 11.01 -12.67 -23.70
C GLU A 699 10.10 -13.07 -24.87
N LYS A 700 10.04 -14.37 -25.18
CA LYS A 700 9.19 -14.92 -26.26
C LYS A 700 7.70 -14.83 -25.95
N ARG A 701 7.33 -14.74 -24.68
CA ARG A 701 5.93 -14.71 -24.26
C ARG A 701 5.30 -13.36 -24.60
N GLN A 702 4.17 -13.37 -25.30
CA GLN A 702 3.41 -12.14 -25.53
C GLN A 702 2.66 -11.72 -24.26
N VAL A 703 2.62 -10.42 -23.99
CA VAL A 703 1.77 -9.85 -22.92
C VAL A 703 0.30 -9.89 -23.35
N PRO A 704 -0.65 -10.09 -22.41
CA PRO A 704 -0.47 -10.27 -20.97
C PRO A 704 -0.26 -11.73 -20.53
N PHE A 705 0.49 -11.95 -19.44
CA PHE A 705 0.67 -13.26 -18.81
C PHE A 705 0.95 -13.12 -17.31
N VAL A 706 0.97 -14.24 -16.58
CA VAL A 706 1.38 -14.31 -15.17
C VAL A 706 2.63 -15.18 -15.06
N PHE A 707 3.67 -14.65 -14.45
CA PHE A 707 4.88 -15.39 -14.09
C PHE A 707 4.77 -15.88 -12.65
N LYS A 708 5.11 -17.14 -12.39
CA LYS A 708 5.13 -17.71 -11.04
C LYS A 708 6.38 -18.55 -10.80
N ASN A 709 6.99 -18.38 -9.64
CA ASN A 709 7.99 -19.31 -9.08
C ASN A 709 7.29 -20.56 -8.51
N GLN A 710 8.07 -21.61 -8.29
CA GLN A 710 7.54 -22.93 -7.93
C GLN A 710 6.80 -22.97 -6.58
N GLN A 711 7.36 -22.35 -5.53
CA GLN A 711 6.90 -22.40 -4.14
C GLN A 711 7.29 -21.11 -3.39
N THR A 712 6.30 -20.30 -3.04
CA THR A 712 6.49 -18.97 -2.43
C THR A 712 5.48 -18.70 -1.33
N PHE A 713 5.85 -17.93 -0.31
CA PHE A 713 4.93 -17.35 0.67
C PHE A 713 4.34 -16.01 0.19
N GLY A 714 3.12 -15.69 0.62
CA GLY A 714 2.55 -14.33 0.53
C GLY A 714 2.52 -13.71 -0.87
N GLY A 715 2.43 -14.51 -1.94
CA GLY A 715 2.49 -14.01 -3.32
C GLY A 715 3.87 -13.55 -3.80
N ALA A 716 4.93 -13.65 -2.97
CA ALA A 716 6.25 -13.06 -3.20
C ALA A 716 6.95 -13.48 -4.51
N GLY A 717 6.51 -14.55 -5.18
CA GLY A 717 7.01 -14.94 -6.50
C GLY A 717 5.93 -15.11 -7.56
N THR A 718 4.91 -14.26 -7.55
CA THR A 718 3.89 -14.14 -8.61
C THR A 718 3.89 -12.72 -9.18
N TRP A 719 4.08 -12.57 -10.49
CA TRP A 719 4.06 -11.29 -11.18
C TRP A 719 3.02 -11.30 -12.29
N VAL A 720 2.13 -10.32 -12.30
CA VAL A 720 1.12 -10.13 -13.36
C VAL A 720 1.68 -9.15 -14.39
N VAL A 721 2.03 -9.65 -15.56
CA VAL A 721 2.66 -8.88 -16.64
C VAL A 721 1.60 -8.49 -17.66
N LYS A 722 1.19 -7.21 -17.66
CA LYS A 722 0.09 -6.71 -18.50
C LYS A 722 0.60 -5.99 -19.76
N LYS A 723 1.71 -5.29 -19.66
CA LYS A 723 2.36 -4.52 -20.74
C LYS A 723 3.85 -4.87 -20.87
N GLU A 724 4.47 -4.46 -21.97
CA GLU A 724 5.89 -4.73 -22.23
C GLU A 724 6.83 -4.07 -21.20
N ASP A 725 6.43 -2.94 -20.60
CA ASP A 725 7.20 -2.33 -19.50
C ASP A 725 7.25 -3.27 -18.28
N ASP A 726 6.12 -3.86 -17.87
CA ASP A 726 6.07 -4.83 -16.78
C ASP A 726 6.97 -6.05 -17.08
N LYS A 727 7.04 -6.47 -18.35
CA LYS A 727 7.90 -7.57 -18.78
C LYS A 727 9.37 -7.18 -18.62
N LYS A 728 9.73 -5.95 -18.99
CA LYS A 728 11.09 -5.44 -18.83
C LYS A 728 11.49 -5.37 -17.35
N GLU A 729 10.61 -4.86 -16.49
CA GLU A 729 10.82 -4.83 -15.04
C GLU A 729 11.01 -6.24 -14.47
N LEU A 730 10.16 -7.20 -14.89
CA LEU A 730 10.32 -8.60 -14.51
C LEU A 730 11.69 -9.15 -14.94
N LEU A 731 12.12 -8.91 -16.18
CA LEU A 731 13.42 -9.38 -16.67
C LEU A 731 14.59 -8.80 -15.86
N GLU A 732 14.53 -7.51 -15.51
CA GLU A 732 15.53 -6.86 -14.65
C GLU A 732 15.54 -7.45 -13.22
N LEU A 733 14.37 -7.76 -12.64
CA LEU A 733 14.26 -8.43 -11.34
C LEU A 733 14.79 -9.88 -11.36
N LEU A 734 14.67 -10.57 -12.50
CA LEU A 734 15.13 -11.94 -12.66
C LEU A 734 16.66 -12.04 -12.83
N ASP A 735 17.26 -11.17 -13.67
CA ASP A 735 18.67 -11.24 -14.12
C ASP A 735 19.60 -10.15 -13.57
N GLY A 736 19.07 -9.15 -12.87
CA GLY A 736 19.88 -8.08 -12.29
C GLY A 736 21.00 -8.59 -11.38
N GLU A 737 21.92 -7.71 -10.97
CA GLU A 737 23.07 -8.05 -10.12
C GLU A 737 22.68 -8.86 -8.87
N ASN A 738 21.48 -8.59 -8.32
CA ASN A 738 20.87 -9.27 -7.18
C ASN A 738 19.64 -10.13 -7.53
N GLY A 739 19.48 -10.48 -8.81
CA GLY A 739 18.29 -11.13 -9.35
C GLY A 739 17.95 -12.46 -8.71
N VAL A 740 16.65 -12.78 -8.64
CA VAL A 740 16.15 -13.97 -7.95
C VAL A 740 16.63 -15.28 -8.60
N LEU A 741 16.87 -15.30 -9.92
CA LEU A 741 17.28 -16.52 -10.62
C LEU A 741 18.62 -17.03 -10.14
N LYS A 742 19.61 -16.15 -9.93
CA LYS A 742 20.93 -16.55 -9.43
C LYS A 742 20.84 -17.21 -8.06
N LYS A 743 20.05 -16.62 -7.15
CA LYS A 743 19.78 -17.18 -5.81
C LYS A 743 19.10 -18.53 -5.93
N MET A 744 17.99 -18.63 -6.66
CA MET A 744 17.22 -19.87 -6.83
C MET A 744 18.02 -20.99 -7.51
N LEU A 745 18.70 -20.70 -8.62
CA LEU A 745 19.46 -21.67 -9.40
C LEU A 745 20.64 -22.23 -8.60
N SER A 746 21.31 -21.40 -7.80
CA SER A 746 22.42 -21.85 -6.94
C SER A 746 22.01 -22.91 -5.91
N ARG A 747 20.71 -23.05 -5.64
CA ARG A 747 20.12 -23.98 -4.68
C ARG A 747 19.57 -25.26 -5.33
N VAL A 748 19.70 -25.41 -6.65
CA VAL A 748 19.36 -26.65 -7.36
C VAL A 748 20.49 -27.66 -7.21
N THR A 749 20.26 -28.70 -6.42
CA THR A 749 21.26 -29.70 -6.04
C THR A 749 20.87 -31.11 -6.50
N LYS A 750 21.81 -32.07 -6.41
CA LYS A 750 21.51 -33.49 -6.65
C LYS A 750 20.41 -34.02 -5.72
N ARG A 751 20.27 -33.46 -4.50
CA ARG A 751 19.31 -33.88 -3.48
C ARG A 751 17.88 -33.40 -3.76
N ASN A 752 17.69 -32.31 -4.49
CA ASN A 752 16.37 -31.70 -4.71
C ASN A 752 15.95 -31.56 -6.18
N LYS A 753 16.81 -31.89 -7.16
CA LYS A 753 16.49 -31.74 -8.60
C LYS A 753 15.19 -32.43 -9.02
N HIS A 754 14.84 -33.56 -8.39
CA HIS A 754 13.62 -34.30 -8.71
C HIS A 754 12.35 -33.56 -8.30
N LEU A 755 12.47 -32.61 -7.35
CA LEU A 755 11.40 -31.71 -6.91
C LEU A 755 11.23 -30.49 -7.83
N ARG A 756 12.16 -30.29 -8.78
CA ARG A 756 12.19 -29.16 -9.73
C ARG A 756 12.01 -27.80 -9.05
N PRO A 757 12.81 -27.46 -8.02
CA PRO A 757 12.54 -26.30 -7.18
C PRO A 757 12.75 -24.96 -7.91
N ALA A 758 13.44 -24.97 -9.05
CA ALA A 758 13.67 -23.81 -9.92
C ALA A 758 12.79 -23.80 -11.18
N ALA A 759 11.72 -24.61 -11.21
CA ALA A 759 10.76 -24.53 -12.31
C ALA A 759 10.02 -23.19 -12.27
N ILE A 760 9.82 -22.61 -13.45
CA ILE A 760 9.10 -21.36 -13.65
C ILE A 760 7.80 -21.66 -14.40
N ILE A 761 6.72 -20.99 -14.00
CA ILE A 761 5.41 -21.14 -14.62
C ILE A 761 5.07 -19.81 -15.30
N ILE A 762 4.76 -19.88 -16.58
CA ILE A 762 4.24 -18.75 -17.35
C ILE A 762 2.81 -19.12 -17.76
N SER A 763 1.82 -18.53 -17.09
CA SER A 763 0.41 -18.81 -17.37
C SER A 763 -0.28 -17.68 -18.13
N ASP A 764 -1.36 -18.00 -18.82
CA ASP A 764 -2.32 -17.02 -19.29
C ASP A 764 -2.88 -16.23 -18.10
N ILE A 765 -3.26 -14.98 -18.35
CA ILE A 765 -4.05 -14.19 -17.40
C ILE A 765 -5.52 -14.62 -17.49
N VAL A 766 -6.19 -14.76 -16.35
CA VAL A 766 -7.66 -14.90 -16.33
C VAL A 766 -8.26 -13.57 -16.76
N ARG A 767 -9.04 -13.60 -17.83
CA ARG A 767 -9.64 -12.41 -18.42
C ARG A 767 -10.91 -12.02 -17.68
N ASN A 768 -11.00 -10.74 -17.31
CA ASN A 768 -12.17 -10.12 -16.68
C ASN A 768 -12.74 -10.92 -15.48
N PRO A 769 -11.93 -11.26 -14.47
CA PRO A 769 -12.42 -11.96 -13.30
C PRO A 769 -13.50 -11.11 -12.59
N VAL A 770 -14.61 -11.75 -12.23
CA VAL A 770 -15.74 -11.14 -11.51
C VAL A 770 -15.80 -11.55 -10.03
N ALA A 771 -15.04 -12.57 -9.64
CA ALA A 771 -14.86 -12.98 -8.25
C ALA A 771 -13.49 -13.64 -8.03
N ASP A 772 -12.95 -13.47 -6.82
CA ASP A 772 -11.76 -14.15 -6.29
C ASP A 772 -12.16 -14.93 -5.03
N ILE A 773 -12.25 -16.26 -5.16
CA ILE A 773 -12.85 -17.14 -4.16
C ILE A 773 -11.79 -18.09 -3.61
N GLY A 774 -11.55 -18.00 -2.30
CA GLY A 774 -10.78 -18.99 -1.54
C GLY A 774 -11.68 -20.11 -1.07
N LEU A 775 -11.69 -21.21 -1.82
CA LEU A 775 -12.43 -22.41 -1.45
C LEU A 775 -11.62 -23.25 -0.47
N THR A 776 -12.18 -23.54 0.70
CA THR A 776 -11.55 -24.32 1.77
C THR A 776 -12.35 -25.59 2.05
N PHE A 777 -11.68 -26.74 2.05
CA PHE A 777 -12.31 -28.06 2.19
C PHE A 777 -11.35 -29.08 2.81
N PHE A 778 -11.87 -30.25 3.18
CA PHE A 778 -11.08 -31.39 3.63
C PHE A 778 -11.18 -32.53 2.63
N VAL A 779 -10.05 -33.15 2.28
CA VAL A 779 -9.96 -34.33 1.42
C VAL A 779 -9.96 -35.56 2.30
N SER A 780 -10.98 -36.40 2.16
CA SER A 780 -11.03 -37.70 2.84
C SER A 780 -10.01 -38.68 2.26
N GLU A 781 -9.65 -39.70 3.02
CA GLU A 781 -8.77 -40.78 2.55
C GLU A 781 -9.38 -41.55 1.36
N LYS A 782 -10.70 -41.46 1.16
CA LYS A 782 -11.40 -42.02 0.00
C LYS A 782 -11.43 -41.09 -1.22
N GLY A 783 -10.87 -39.87 -1.10
CA GLY A 783 -10.91 -38.85 -2.14
C GLY A 783 -12.24 -38.08 -2.23
N GLU A 784 -13.06 -38.13 -1.18
CA GLU A 784 -14.27 -37.31 -1.09
C GLU A 784 -13.92 -35.91 -0.58
N ALA A 785 -14.61 -34.90 -1.08
CA ALA A 785 -14.47 -33.53 -0.61
C ALA A 785 -15.50 -33.22 0.50
N VAL A 786 -15.02 -32.64 1.59
CA VAL A 786 -15.84 -32.09 2.68
C VAL A 786 -15.73 -30.58 2.63
N PHE A 787 -16.77 -29.90 2.16
CA PHE A 787 -16.81 -28.44 2.11
C PHE A 787 -16.74 -27.84 3.52
N LEU A 788 -15.85 -26.88 3.74
CA LEU A 788 -15.75 -26.14 5.01
C LEU A 788 -16.26 -24.70 4.81
N GLY A 789 -15.82 -24.02 3.75
CA GLY A 789 -16.30 -22.70 3.40
C GLY A 789 -15.67 -22.14 2.13
N ALA A 790 -16.24 -21.05 1.64
CA ALA A 790 -15.71 -20.22 0.57
C ALA A 790 -15.61 -18.77 1.08
N SER A 791 -14.39 -18.23 1.04
CA SER A 791 -14.06 -16.86 1.45
C SER A 791 -13.73 -15.99 0.24
N GLU A 792 -13.90 -14.68 0.37
CA GLU A 792 -13.42 -13.70 -0.60
C GLU A 792 -12.04 -13.22 -0.15
N GLN A 793 -11.07 -13.22 -1.07
CA GLN A 793 -9.70 -12.85 -0.73
C GLN A 793 -9.58 -11.34 -0.54
N MET A 794 -8.86 -10.93 0.50
CA MET A 794 -8.52 -9.53 0.73
C MET A 794 -7.05 -9.34 0.40
N CYS A 795 -6.81 -8.64 -0.70
CA CYS A 795 -5.48 -8.20 -1.08
C CYS A 795 -5.40 -6.69 -0.94
N ASP A 796 -4.23 -6.21 -0.55
CA ASP A 796 -3.95 -4.78 -0.54
C ASP A 796 -3.76 -4.27 -1.97
N ASP A 797 -3.46 -2.98 -2.07
CA ASP A 797 -3.23 -2.27 -3.31
C ASP A 797 -2.06 -2.85 -4.15
N ASN A 798 -1.17 -3.64 -3.54
CA ASN A 798 -0.03 -4.32 -4.18
C ASN A 798 -0.33 -5.78 -4.57
N ASN A 799 -1.59 -6.22 -4.45
CA ASN A 799 -2.01 -7.62 -4.50
C ASN A 799 -1.39 -8.50 -3.40
N ALA A 800 -0.87 -7.91 -2.32
CA ALA A 800 -0.41 -8.68 -1.17
C ALA A 800 -1.62 -9.13 -0.36
N TRP A 801 -1.74 -10.43 -0.16
CA TRP A 801 -2.82 -11.01 0.63
C TRP A 801 -2.65 -10.64 2.10
N PHE A 802 -3.68 -10.09 2.73
CA PHE A 802 -3.66 -9.76 4.16
C PHE A 802 -4.79 -10.38 4.98
N GLY A 803 -5.76 -11.01 4.32
CA GLY A 803 -6.87 -11.66 5.01
C GLY A 803 -7.93 -12.19 4.07
N SER A 804 -9.07 -12.58 4.63
CA SER A 804 -10.23 -12.96 3.85
C SER A 804 -11.52 -12.62 4.58
N THR A 805 -12.59 -12.37 3.84
CA THR A 805 -13.95 -12.26 4.38
C THR A 805 -14.75 -13.53 4.09
N ILE A 806 -15.71 -13.83 4.95
CA ILE A 806 -16.72 -14.87 4.74
C ILE A 806 -18.09 -14.29 5.02
N ASN A 807 -19.05 -14.60 4.15
CA ASN A 807 -20.47 -14.33 4.40
C ASN A 807 -21.18 -15.67 4.58
N TYR A 808 -21.64 -15.94 5.80
CA TYR A 808 -22.23 -17.23 6.18
C TYR A 808 -23.55 -17.50 5.45
N SER A 809 -24.32 -16.46 5.14
CA SER A 809 -25.59 -16.55 4.43
C SER A 809 -25.45 -16.99 2.96
N ARG A 810 -24.24 -16.90 2.38
CA ARG A 810 -23.94 -17.25 0.99
C ARG A 810 -23.34 -18.65 0.82
N GLN A 811 -22.97 -19.33 1.90
CA GLN A 811 -22.14 -20.54 1.85
C GLN A 811 -22.81 -21.73 1.16
N GLU A 812 -24.12 -21.95 1.34
CA GLU A 812 -24.83 -23.04 0.65
C GLU A 812 -24.79 -22.87 -0.88
N LYS A 813 -25.10 -21.66 -1.36
CA LYS A 813 -25.04 -21.35 -2.80
C LYS A 813 -23.62 -21.46 -3.35
N LEU A 814 -22.62 -21.02 -2.59
CA LEU A 814 -21.21 -21.15 -3.00
C LEU A 814 -20.75 -22.61 -3.02
N GLN A 815 -21.20 -23.43 -2.07
CA GLN A 815 -20.94 -24.86 -2.07
C GLN A 815 -21.52 -25.51 -3.32
N GLU A 816 -22.81 -25.29 -3.62
CA GLU A 816 -23.45 -25.83 -4.84
C GLU A 816 -22.72 -25.40 -6.10
N LYS A 817 -22.33 -24.12 -6.16
CA LYS A 817 -21.62 -23.52 -7.29
C LYS A 817 -20.23 -24.14 -7.54
N LEU A 818 -19.50 -24.46 -6.48
CA LEU A 818 -18.11 -24.93 -6.54
C LEU A 818 -17.97 -26.45 -6.32
N ASP A 819 -19.07 -27.16 -6.10
CA ASP A 819 -19.08 -28.58 -5.71
C ASP A 819 -18.33 -29.48 -6.70
N GLU A 820 -18.58 -29.31 -8.01
CA GLU A 820 -17.91 -30.11 -9.03
C GLU A 820 -16.39 -29.85 -9.06
N LEU A 821 -15.99 -28.58 -9.01
CA LEU A 821 -14.58 -28.18 -8.95
C LEU A 821 -13.88 -28.76 -7.73
N MET A 822 -14.54 -28.65 -6.56
CA MET A 822 -14.06 -29.16 -5.28
C MET A 822 -13.86 -30.68 -5.33
N LYS A 823 -14.87 -31.44 -5.80
CA LYS A 823 -14.82 -32.91 -5.91
C LYS A 823 -13.73 -33.37 -6.87
N ARG A 824 -13.58 -32.70 -8.02
CA ARG A 824 -12.50 -32.99 -8.97
C ARG A 824 -11.12 -32.75 -8.37
N THR A 825 -10.96 -31.65 -7.64
CA THR A 825 -9.71 -31.31 -6.96
C THR A 825 -9.38 -32.33 -5.87
N ALA A 826 -10.35 -32.70 -5.03
CA ALA A 826 -10.17 -33.72 -3.99
C ALA A 826 -9.80 -35.09 -4.58
N LYS A 827 -10.43 -35.48 -5.69
CA LYS A 827 -10.10 -36.70 -6.41
C LYS A 827 -8.67 -36.68 -6.97
N TRP A 828 -8.26 -35.57 -7.58
CA TRP A 828 -6.88 -35.42 -8.08
C TRP A 828 -5.86 -35.50 -6.94
N LEU A 829 -6.14 -34.88 -5.79
CA LEU A 829 -5.28 -34.96 -4.61
C LEU A 829 -5.15 -36.41 -4.09
N SER A 830 -6.26 -37.15 -4.03
CA SER A 830 -6.25 -38.53 -3.51
C SER A 830 -5.53 -39.53 -4.42
N GLU A 831 -5.37 -39.25 -5.72
CA GLU A 831 -4.51 -40.04 -6.63
C GLU A 831 -3.04 -40.06 -6.16
N TYR A 832 -2.62 -39.05 -5.40
CA TYR A 832 -1.30 -38.98 -4.77
C TYR A 832 -1.32 -39.43 -3.30
N SER A 833 -2.37 -40.14 -2.88
CA SER A 833 -2.59 -40.58 -1.50
C SER A 833 -2.66 -39.41 -0.49
N TYR A 834 -3.05 -38.22 -0.95
CA TYR A 834 -3.28 -37.08 -0.07
C TYR A 834 -4.64 -37.16 0.60
N TYR A 835 -4.66 -36.90 1.90
CA TYR A 835 -5.86 -36.64 2.69
C TYR A 835 -5.52 -35.60 3.75
N GLY A 836 -6.45 -34.69 4.04
CA GLY A 836 -6.18 -33.54 4.88
C GLY A 836 -6.87 -32.27 4.42
N ALA A 837 -6.57 -31.18 5.13
CA ALA A 837 -7.12 -29.87 4.85
C ALA A 837 -6.50 -29.28 3.57
N ALA A 838 -7.32 -28.78 2.66
CA ALA A 838 -6.90 -28.16 1.41
C ALA A 838 -7.69 -26.87 1.15
N GLY A 839 -7.06 -25.96 0.42
CA GLY A 839 -7.69 -24.79 -0.14
C GLY A 839 -7.29 -24.59 -1.60
N VAL A 840 -8.13 -23.90 -2.36
CA VAL A 840 -7.82 -23.47 -3.73
C VAL A 840 -8.34 -22.06 -3.94
N ASP A 841 -7.54 -21.26 -4.63
CA ASP A 841 -7.91 -19.90 -5.00
C ASP A 841 -8.43 -19.93 -6.43
N VAL A 842 -9.68 -19.47 -6.60
CA VAL A 842 -10.46 -19.61 -7.83
C VAL A 842 -10.84 -18.23 -8.33
N LEU A 843 -10.37 -17.89 -9.52
CA LEU A 843 -10.88 -16.74 -10.26
C LEU A 843 -12.06 -17.18 -11.12
N GLU A 844 -13.18 -16.48 -10.96
CA GLU A 844 -14.40 -16.70 -11.75
C GLU A 844 -14.49 -15.67 -12.88
N THR A 845 -14.75 -16.10 -14.11
CA THR A 845 -15.09 -15.22 -15.24
C THR A 845 -16.59 -15.06 -15.38
N ARG A 846 -17.04 -13.97 -16.02
CA ARG A 846 -18.47 -13.74 -16.26
C ARG A 846 -19.08 -14.79 -17.18
N THR A 847 -18.30 -15.24 -18.17
CA THR A 847 -18.75 -16.21 -19.18
C THR A 847 -17.79 -17.40 -19.22
N ALA A 848 -18.34 -18.62 -19.28
CA ALA A 848 -17.53 -19.82 -19.42
C ALA A 848 -16.77 -19.82 -20.76
N GLY A 849 -15.49 -20.20 -20.74
CA GLY A 849 -14.61 -20.20 -21.91
C GLY A 849 -14.01 -18.85 -22.28
N GLU A 850 -14.27 -17.80 -21.49
CA GLU A 850 -13.65 -16.48 -21.68
C GLU A 850 -12.11 -16.52 -21.55
N THR A 851 -11.62 -17.40 -20.67
CA THR A 851 -10.22 -17.79 -20.58
C THR A 851 -10.10 -19.27 -20.93
N GLU A 852 -9.12 -19.63 -21.76
CA GLU A 852 -8.90 -21.03 -22.09
C GLU A 852 -8.33 -21.79 -20.88
N SER A 853 -8.90 -22.96 -20.60
CA SER A 853 -8.36 -23.84 -19.57
C SER A 853 -7.29 -24.77 -20.12
N ASN A 854 -6.32 -25.12 -19.28
CA ASN A 854 -5.34 -26.15 -19.61
C ASN A 854 -5.97 -27.55 -19.78
N SER A 855 -7.12 -27.81 -19.16
CA SER A 855 -7.87 -29.06 -19.38
C SER A 855 -8.55 -29.12 -20.76
N GLY A 856 -8.60 -28.00 -21.49
CA GLY A 856 -9.38 -27.86 -22.73
C GLY A 856 -10.89 -27.69 -22.50
N GLU A 857 -11.33 -27.70 -21.25
CA GLU A 857 -12.73 -27.54 -20.87
C GLU A 857 -13.20 -26.08 -20.98
N VAL A 858 -14.45 -25.89 -21.37
CA VAL A 858 -15.14 -24.60 -21.33
C VAL A 858 -15.69 -24.39 -19.92
N THR A 859 -15.00 -23.58 -19.12
CA THR A 859 -15.33 -23.31 -17.71
C THR A 859 -15.29 -21.81 -17.42
N ALA A 860 -16.01 -21.38 -16.40
CA ALA A 860 -15.89 -20.03 -15.83
C ALA A 860 -14.97 -19.99 -14.60
N TYR A 861 -14.55 -21.15 -14.07
CA TYR A 861 -13.81 -21.26 -12.82
C TYR A 861 -12.37 -21.70 -13.10
N HIS A 862 -11.42 -20.84 -12.73
CA HIS A 862 -10.00 -21.07 -12.95
C HIS A 862 -9.25 -21.13 -11.62
N ILE A 863 -8.72 -22.31 -11.28
CA ILE A 863 -7.81 -22.47 -10.14
C ILE A 863 -6.49 -21.78 -10.48
N VAL A 864 -6.18 -20.72 -9.73
CA VAL A 864 -4.93 -19.95 -9.88
C VAL A 864 -3.88 -20.30 -8.82
N ASP A 865 -4.32 -20.85 -7.70
CA ASP A 865 -3.44 -21.37 -6.66
C ASP A 865 -4.03 -22.60 -5.94
N MET A 866 -3.15 -23.46 -5.44
CA MET A 866 -3.49 -24.59 -4.60
C MET A 866 -2.75 -24.50 -3.27
N ASN A 867 -3.53 -24.40 -2.20
CA ASN A 867 -3.09 -24.41 -0.83
C ASN A 867 -3.40 -25.79 -0.23
N VAL A 868 -2.65 -26.83 -0.62
CA VAL A 868 -2.83 -28.23 -0.16
C VAL A 868 -2.28 -28.39 1.27
N ARG A 869 -2.91 -27.65 2.18
CA ARG A 869 -2.60 -27.43 3.60
C ARG A 869 -3.74 -26.60 4.22
N THR A 870 -3.64 -26.30 5.51
CA THR A 870 -4.49 -25.29 6.16
C THR A 870 -4.28 -23.91 5.50
N SER A 871 -5.38 -23.29 5.03
CA SER A 871 -5.37 -21.91 4.51
C SER A 871 -5.38 -20.90 5.67
N GLY A 872 -4.92 -19.67 5.42
CA GLY A 872 -4.88 -18.62 6.45
C GLY A 872 -6.26 -18.24 6.99
N SER A 873 -7.31 -18.41 6.18
CA SER A 873 -8.70 -18.10 6.54
C SER A 873 -9.50 -19.29 7.02
N MET A 874 -8.88 -20.48 7.22
CA MET A 874 -9.61 -21.70 7.64
C MET A 874 -10.29 -21.57 9.01
N CYS A 875 -9.85 -20.66 9.89
CA CYS A 875 -10.55 -20.40 11.15
C CYS A 875 -11.98 -19.89 10.93
N LEU A 876 -12.22 -19.07 9.91
CA LEU A 876 -13.51 -18.44 9.63
C LEU A 876 -14.65 -19.46 9.44
N PRO A 877 -14.57 -20.44 8.52
CA PRO A 877 -15.63 -21.43 8.38
C PRO A 877 -15.84 -22.28 9.64
N LEU A 878 -14.79 -22.52 10.43
CA LEU A 878 -14.86 -23.32 11.65
C LEU A 878 -15.46 -22.54 12.84
N MET A 879 -15.48 -21.21 12.76
CA MET A 879 -16.10 -20.31 13.74
C MET A 879 -17.54 -19.90 13.37
N ARG A 880 -18.15 -20.54 12.36
CA ARG A 880 -19.48 -20.18 11.85
C ARG A 880 -20.54 -20.11 12.95
N ASP A 881 -20.67 -21.12 13.79
CA ASP A 881 -21.70 -21.14 14.82
C ASP A 881 -21.41 -20.12 15.91
N PHE A 882 -20.13 -19.87 16.22
CA PHE A 882 -19.73 -18.85 17.19
C PHE A 882 -20.20 -17.45 16.77
N PHE A 883 -20.02 -17.08 15.50
CA PHE A 883 -20.47 -15.78 14.99
C PHE A 883 -21.97 -15.75 14.71
N THR A 884 -22.52 -16.76 14.03
CA THR A 884 -23.94 -16.74 13.63
C THR A 884 -24.89 -16.85 14.82
N SER A 885 -24.52 -17.54 15.91
CA SER A 885 -25.31 -17.55 17.15
C SER A 885 -25.42 -16.18 17.82
N ARG A 886 -24.60 -15.21 17.41
CA ARG A 886 -24.57 -13.82 17.89
C ARG A 886 -25.19 -12.84 16.88
N GLY A 887 -25.82 -13.33 15.81
CA GLY A 887 -26.38 -12.50 14.76
C GLY A 887 -25.34 -11.91 13.81
N LEU A 888 -24.08 -12.38 13.86
CA LEU A 888 -23.00 -11.90 13.01
C LEU A 888 -22.92 -12.81 11.77
N THR A 889 -23.45 -12.33 10.64
CA THR A 889 -23.58 -13.13 9.41
C THR A 889 -22.39 -12.98 8.45
N SER A 890 -21.52 -12.01 8.71
CA SER A 890 -20.28 -11.80 7.98
C SER A 890 -19.10 -11.82 8.95
N ALA A 891 -17.94 -12.30 8.52
CA ALA A 891 -16.73 -12.27 9.33
C ALA A 891 -15.48 -12.09 8.48
N SER A 892 -14.39 -11.64 9.08
CA SER A 892 -13.09 -11.48 8.47
C SER A 892 -12.00 -11.96 9.41
N SER A 893 -10.90 -12.45 8.85
CA SER A 893 -9.67 -12.71 9.59
C SER A 893 -8.48 -12.14 8.81
N PHE A 894 -7.67 -11.34 9.49
CA PHE A 894 -6.56 -10.60 8.88
C PHE A 894 -5.46 -10.28 9.90
N GLY A 895 -4.26 -10.05 9.36
CA GLY A 895 -3.08 -9.71 10.16
C GLY A 895 -3.00 -8.22 10.50
N ILE A 896 -2.41 -7.93 11.66
CA ILE A 896 -2.24 -6.59 12.23
C ILE A 896 -0.84 -6.43 12.83
N THR A 897 -0.31 -5.21 12.77
CA THR A 897 0.93 -4.79 13.44
C THR A 897 0.65 -3.52 14.24
N VAL A 898 0.90 -3.52 15.54
CA VAL A 898 0.56 -2.39 16.44
C VAL A 898 1.63 -2.19 17.51
N GLN A 899 1.95 -0.95 17.87
CA GLN A 899 2.83 -0.64 19.00
C GLN A 899 2.07 -0.71 20.34
N LYS A 900 1.49 -1.87 20.66
CA LYS A 900 0.70 -2.11 21.88
C LYS A 900 0.90 -3.52 22.40
N THR A 901 0.73 -3.72 23.70
CA THR A 901 0.63 -5.07 24.27
C THR A 901 -0.69 -5.73 23.87
N ARG A 902 -0.79 -7.05 24.07
CA ARG A 902 -2.02 -7.82 23.86
C ARG A 902 -3.17 -7.25 24.70
N GLU A 903 -2.91 -6.98 25.97
CA GLU A 903 -3.90 -6.50 26.94
C GLU A 903 -4.38 -5.09 26.61
N ASP A 904 -3.48 -4.21 26.15
CA ASP A 904 -3.85 -2.86 25.72
C ASP A 904 -4.71 -2.87 24.45
N PHE A 905 -4.41 -3.77 23.51
CA PHE A 905 -5.24 -3.97 22.32
C PHE A 905 -6.63 -4.48 22.70
N ILE A 906 -6.73 -5.46 23.59
CA ILE A 906 -8.01 -5.97 24.09
C ILE A 906 -8.80 -4.87 24.81
N ARG A 907 -8.15 -4.07 25.67
CA ARG A 907 -8.78 -2.94 26.36
C ARG A 907 -9.38 -1.92 25.40
N GLN A 908 -8.67 -1.63 24.31
CA GLN A 908 -9.12 -0.65 23.33
C GLN A 908 -10.40 -1.08 22.62
N PHE A 909 -10.57 -2.38 22.36
CA PHE A 909 -11.76 -2.99 21.75
C PHE A 909 -12.55 -3.82 22.75
N GLN A 910 -12.61 -3.37 24.01
CA GLN A 910 -13.16 -4.18 25.09
C GLN A 910 -14.59 -4.66 24.78
N LYS A 911 -15.44 -3.79 24.22
CA LYS A 911 -16.83 -4.14 23.91
C LYS A 911 -16.91 -5.22 22.83
N GLU A 912 -16.08 -5.11 21.81
CA GLU A 912 -16.02 -6.02 20.68
C GLU A 912 -15.49 -7.39 21.13
N PHE A 913 -14.48 -7.41 22.01
CA PHE A 913 -13.96 -8.64 22.61
C PHE A 913 -14.94 -9.30 23.58
N GLU A 914 -15.55 -8.54 24.50
CA GLU A 914 -16.51 -9.08 25.49
C GLU A 914 -17.78 -9.63 24.83
N SER A 915 -18.25 -8.99 23.75
CA SER A 915 -19.41 -9.48 22.97
C SER A 915 -19.10 -10.72 22.12
N GLY A 916 -17.81 -11.00 21.88
CA GLY A 916 -17.38 -12.03 20.92
C GLY A 916 -17.50 -11.60 19.46
N ARG A 917 -17.61 -10.30 19.20
CA ARG A 917 -17.47 -9.73 17.87
C ARG A 917 -16.03 -9.85 17.39
N MET A 918 -15.06 -9.69 18.27
CA MET A 918 -13.63 -9.75 17.96
C MET A 918 -12.94 -10.85 18.78
N CYS A 919 -11.99 -11.55 18.17
CA CYS A 919 -11.10 -12.47 18.85
C CYS A 919 -9.68 -12.43 18.28
N ILE A 920 -8.68 -12.66 19.13
CA ILE A 920 -7.29 -12.83 18.73
C ILE A 920 -7.08 -14.31 18.38
N VAL A 921 -6.63 -14.58 17.16
CA VAL A 921 -6.37 -15.93 16.65
C VAL A 921 -4.86 -16.25 16.69
N SER A 922 -4.01 -15.22 16.67
CA SER A 922 -2.58 -15.32 17.02
C SER A 922 -2.04 -13.98 17.49
N TRP A 923 -1.03 -13.99 18.36
CA TRP A 923 -0.36 -12.77 18.82
C TRP A 923 1.10 -13.03 19.18
N TYR A 924 1.95 -12.03 18.97
CA TYR A 924 3.30 -12.02 19.50
C TYR A 924 3.73 -10.58 19.77
N HIS A 925 3.99 -10.25 21.04
CA HIS A 925 4.60 -8.98 21.41
C HIS A 925 6.13 -9.09 21.42
N ASP A 926 6.84 -8.28 20.64
CA ASP A 926 8.29 -8.22 20.72
C ASP A 926 8.72 -7.18 21.75
N HIS A 927 9.15 -7.64 22.93
CA HIS A 927 9.59 -6.79 24.04
C HIS A 927 10.77 -5.87 23.68
N ASP A 928 11.59 -6.23 22.69
CA ASP A 928 12.76 -5.43 22.31
C ASP A 928 12.36 -4.21 21.46
N THR A 929 11.26 -4.32 20.70
CA THR A 929 10.79 -3.23 19.81
C THR A 929 9.53 -2.54 20.34
N GLY A 930 8.81 -3.16 21.28
CA GLY A 930 7.49 -2.72 21.73
C GLY A 930 6.37 -2.97 20.71
N MET A 931 6.67 -3.62 19.59
CA MET A 931 5.72 -3.93 18.52
C MET A 931 5.06 -5.28 18.75
N SER A 932 3.75 -5.35 18.53
CA SER A 932 3.03 -6.61 18.42
C SER A 932 2.61 -6.88 17.00
N ILE A 933 2.72 -8.14 16.62
CA ILE A 933 2.10 -8.68 15.41
C ILE A 933 1.02 -9.68 15.82
N GLY A 934 -0.08 -9.76 15.09
CA GLY A 934 -1.16 -10.68 15.42
C GLY A 934 -2.14 -10.88 14.28
N ASP A 935 -2.97 -11.92 14.39
CA ASP A 935 -4.12 -12.13 13.51
C ASP A 935 -5.39 -12.02 14.35
N VAL A 936 -6.31 -11.18 13.91
CA VAL A 936 -7.62 -10.98 14.55
C VAL A 936 -8.71 -11.54 13.64
N ALA A 937 -9.78 -12.04 14.25
CA ALA A 937 -11.03 -12.31 13.55
C ALA A 937 -12.15 -11.44 14.09
N ILE A 938 -12.93 -10.87 13.18
CA ILE A 938 -14.02 -9.92 13.45
C ILE A 938 -15.28 -10.45 12.78
N GLY A 939 -16.38 -10.53 13.51
CA GLY A 939 -17.72 -10.76 12.98
C GLY A 939 -18.52 -9.46 12.89
N ALA A 940 -19.47 -9.39 11.98
CA ALA A 940 -20.41 -8.28 11.86
C ALA A 940 -21.77 -8.78 11.35
N GLU A 941 -22.80 -7.98 11.56
CA GLU A 941 -24.17 -8.26 11.16
C GLU A 941 -24.29 -8.45 9.64
N ASP A 942 -23.54 -7.67 8.86
CA ASP A 942 -23.50 -7.70 7.40
C ASP A 942 -22.12 -7.26 6.86
N ASP A 943 -21.97 -7.32 5.52
CA ASP A 943 -20.72 -7.01 4.84
C ASP A 943 -20.31 -5.52 4.97
N GLN A 944 -21.28 -4.60 5.06
CA GLN A 944 -20.99 -3.17 5.21
C GLN A 944 -20.40 -2.90 6.59
N LYS A 945 -21.06 -3.39 7.64
CA LYS A 945 -20.58 -3.24 9.01
C LYS A 945 -19.24 -3.94 9.22
N LEU A 946 -19.02 -5.07 8.54
CA LEU A 946 -17.73 -5.76 8.55
C LEU A 946 -16.61 -4.86 8.01
N GLN A 947 -16.83 -4.14 6.90
CA GLN A 947 -15.82 -3.24 6.35
C GLN A 947 -15.51 -2.07 7.29
N GLU A 948 -16.51 -1.52 7.97
CA GLU A 948 -16.31 -0.48 9.00
C GLU A 948 -15.45 -0.98 10.15
N ASP A 949 -15.76 -2.17 10.67
CA ASP A 949 -15.05 -2.75 11.82
C ASP A 949 -13.62 -3.17 11.44
N ILE A 950 -13.40 -3.69 10.22
CA ILE A 950 -12.05 -3.93 9.67
C ILE A 950 -11.29 -2.61 9.58
N LYS A 951 -11.90 -1.56 9.02
CA LYS A 951 -11.27 -0.24 8.87
C LYS A 951 -10.85 0.32 10.23
N ALA A 952 -11.73 0.27 11.23
CA ALA A 952 -11.42 0.75 12.58
C ALA A 952 -10.18 0.07 13.20
N VAL A 953 -9.98 -1.22 12.93
CA VAL A 953 -8.77 -1.93 13.38
C VAL A 953 -7.56 -1.56 12.52
N ARG A 954 -7.72 -1.45 11.20
CA ARG A 954 -6.63 -1.09 10.28
C ARG A 954 -6.12 0.33 10.46
N ASP A 955 -6.99 1.27 10.84
CA ASP A 955 -6.61 2.67 11.07
C ASP A 955 -5.59 2.82 12.22
N MET A 956 -5.35 1.78 13.03
CA MET A 956 -4.33 1.77 14.07
C MET A 956 -3.15 0.84 13.78
N THR A 957 -3.17 0.11 12.66
CA THR A 957 -2.06 -0.76 12.30
C THR A 957 -0.95 0.05 11.62
N GLU A 958 0.28 -0.09 12.09
CA GLU A 958 1.43 0.64 11.57
C GLU A 958 1.90 0.08 10.22
N ASP A 959 1.68 -1.23 10.00
CA ASP A 959 1.94 -1.94 8.74
C ASP A 959 1.06 -3.19 8.63
N VAL A 960 0.73 -3.59 7.41
CA VAL A 960 0.08 -4.87 7.11
C VAL A 960 1.11 -5.81 6.50
N VAL A 961 1.49 -6.89 7.18
CA VAL A 961 2.48 -7.85 6.63
C VAL A 961 2.11 -9.31 6.93
N PHE A 962 1.50 -10.00 5.95
CA PHE A 962 1.62 -11.45 5.77
C PHE A 962 2.32 -11.84 4.47
#